data_AF-A0A0K2ZSU5-F1
#
_entry.id   AF-A0A0K2ZSU5-F1
#
_cell.length_a   1.000
_cell.length_b   1.000
_cell.length_c   1.000
_cell.angle_alpha   90.00
_cell.angle_beta   90.00
_cell.angle_gamma   90.00
#
_symmetry.space_group_name_H-M   'P 1'
#
loop_
_entity.id
_entity.type
_entity.pdbx_description
1 polymer ?
#
loop_
_entity_poly.entity_id
_entity_poly.type
_entity_poly.pdbx_seq_one_letter_code
_entity_poly.pdbx_strand_id
1 'polypeptide(L)'
;MSMDLQRFHATFFEESREGLDAMEAGLLSLEEGNRDPEVINSVFRAAHSIKGGAATFGFEAMAGLTHVLETLLDELRSGKRDVEAHAIDAILGSVDVLRALLREAEHGTPADPVAVKAVHDRLQQALNGNAAAAPVATPAANQPAEPEAWQIGFTPAPSLFMSGNDPLRIIRELEHLGPLQVACRTARLPGFSDLDPLEAYLAWDLGLVGKIPRSAIEDTFAWVIDDCELDIRAVPPPSLANAPAPTLAQPPASATAAPAAAVAANAPAGNAAAAHEAESSIRVSVDKVDALINLVGELVITQAMLKQVSGDLDPAHAERLFAGLDLLERNTRDLQEAVIGVRMLPVDAVFRRFPRLVRDLSSRLGKQVRLRTIGEGTELDKGLIEKIADPLVHLVRNSIDHGLEMPEVRRAAGKDETGTITLAASHQGGHIVIEVSDDGAGLNRERILAKATERGLSVPDNPTDAQVWDLIFAPGFSTADAVTDLSGRGVGMDVVRRNIQGLGGEVQLESNSGRGTRVLIRLPLTLAILDGMTVSVAGETLILPLAYVLEALQPQPDDIRSMAGEGRVLRVRGEYLPILSLSDSYGYGRTEQAEPLVVVVEADGQKIALEVDELVGQQQVVVKNIENNYRRIGGISGATILGDGRVALIVDIGGLVRSLKVPQAA
;
A
#
# COMPACT_ATOMS: atom_id res chain seq x y z
N MET A 1 39.69 3.57 22.44
CA MET A 1 38.81 3.29 21.28
C MET A 1 37.52 2.69 21.80
N SER A 2 36.48 3.50 21.98
CA SER A 2 35.13 2.98 21.95
C SER A 2 34.84 2.79 20.46
N MET A 3 34.82 1.55 19.95
CA MET A 3 34.21 1.32 18.64
C MET A 3 32.85 1.98 18.64
N ASP A 4 32.49 2.64 17.54
CA ASP A 4 31.19 3.27 17.38
C ASP A 4 30.13 2.16 17.26
N LEU A 5 29.75 1.61 18.42
CA LEU A 5 28.88 0.45 18.58
C LEU A 5 27.53 0.69 17.90
N GLN A 6 27.10 1.95 17.78
CA GLN A 6 25.87 2.35 17.08
C GLN A 6 25.88 2.01 15.58
N ARG A 7 27.02 2.13 14.89
CA ARG A 7 27.10 1.78 13.46
C ARG A 7 27.08 0.27 13.24
N PHE A 8 27.65 -0.48 14.18
CA PHE A 8 27.58 -1.94 14.17
C PHE A 8 26.19 -2.47 14.55
N HIS A 9 25.45 -1.75 15.42
CA HIS A 9 24.05 -2.05 15.72
C HIS A 9 23.16 -1.91 14.48
N ALA A 10 23.29 -0.82 13.71
CA ALA A 10 22.49 -0.62 12.50
C ALA A 10 22.70 -1.75 11.47
N THR A 11 23.96 -2.11 11.22
CA THR A 11 24.29 -3.23 10.32
C THR A 11 23.78 -4.56 10.87
N PHE A 12 23.93 -4.82 12.18
CA PHE A 12 23.39 -6.03 12.81
C PHE A 12 21.86 -6.13 12.69
N PHE A 13 21.12 -5.04 12.91
CA PHE A 13 19.66 -5.03 12.79
C PHE A 13 19.21 -5.30 11.35
N GLU A 14 19.89 -4.69 10.37
CA GLU A 14 19.60 -4.92 8.96
C GLU A 14 19.93 -6.37 8.53
N GLU A 15 21.11 -6.90 8.89
CA GLU A 15 21.50 -8.29 8.63
C GLU A 15 20.59 -9.30 9.34
N SER A 16 20.12 -8.97 10.55
CA SER A 16 19.18 -9.82 11.28
C SER A 16 17.80 -9.84 10.64
N ARG A 17 17.32 -8.71 10.09
CA ARG A 17 16.06 -8.68 9.31
C ARG A 17 16.18 -9.51 8.04
N GLU A 18 17.24 -9.30 7.27
CA GLU A 18 17.52 -10.10 6.06
C GLU A 18 17.62 -11.60 6.40
N GLY A 19 18.29 -11.94 7.51
CA GLY A 19 18.40 -13.30 8.02
C GLY A 19 17.04 -13.91 8.40
N LEU A 20 16.20 -13.16 9.12
CA LEU A 20 14.86 -13.61 9.51
C LEU A 20 13.94 -13.82 8.29
N ASP A 21 14.02 -12.94 7.30
CA ASP A 21 13.27 -13.08 6.03
C ASP A 21 13.72 -14.31 5.24
N ALA A 22 15.04 -14.56 5.16
CA ALA A 22 15.60 -15.74 4.53
C ALA A 22 15.21 -17.04 5.27
N MET A 23 15.16 -16.99 6.60
CA MET A 23 14.68 -18.12 7.41
C MET A 23 13.21 -18.41 7.14
N GLU A 24 12.33 -17.41 7.17
CA GLU A 24 10.89 -17.59 6.91
C GLU A 24 10.65 -18.21 5.52
N ALA A 25 11.31 -17.66 4.48
CA ALA A 25 11.19 -18.18 3.12
C ALA A 25 11.68 -19.64 2.99
N GLY A 26 12.82 -19.96 3.61
CA GLY A 26 13.36 -21.32 3.61
C GLY A 26 12.45 -22.32 4.32
N LEU A 27 11.87 -21.93 5.45
CA LEU A 27 10.95 -22.78 6.23
C LEU A 27 9.65 -23.07 5.49
N LEU A 28 9.07 -22.06 4.82
CA LEU A 28 7.90 -22.24 3.97
C LEU A 28 8.20 -23.20 2.82
N SER A 29 9.38 -23.11 2.19
CA SER A 29 9.78 -24.06 1.15
C SER A 29 9.93 -25.49 1.67
N LEU A 30 10.49 -25.68 2.88
CA LEU A 30 10.58 -27.00 3.52
C LEU A 30 9.21 -27.62 3.80
N GLU A 31 8.22 -26.79 4.15
CA GLU A 31 6.84 -27.22 4.39
C GLU A 31 6.13 -27.69 3.11
N GLU A 32 6.39 -27.02 1.98
CA GLU A 32 5.89 -27.39 0.65
C GLU A 32 6.48 -28.70 0.11
N GLY A 33 7.35 -29.35 0.88
CA GLY A 33 7.93 -30.65 0.58
C GLY A 33 9.30 -30.58 -0.10
N ASN A 34 9.91 -29.39 -0.20
CA ASN A 34 11.30 -29.26 -0.61
C ASN A 34 12.19 -29.86 0.48
N ARG A 35 13.00 -30.87 0.12
CA ARG A 35 13.93 -31.54 1.06
C ARG A 35 15.39 -31.28 0.71
N ASP A 36 15.66 -30.20 -0.03
CA ASP A 36 17.02 -29.82 -0.38
C ASP A 36 17.84 -29.50 0.89
N PRO A 37 18.93 -30.23 1.16
CA PRO A 37 19.82 -29.93 2.27
C PRO A 37 20.40 -28.51 2.25
N GLU A 38 20.50 -27.86 1.08
CA GLU A 38 20.97 -26.47 0.98
C GLU A 38 20.01 -25.48 1.66
N VAL A 39 18.69 -25.72 1.59
CA VAL A 39 17.68 -24.88 2.24
C VAL A 39 17.82 -24.94 3.76
N ILE A 40 17.96 -26.14 4.32
CA ILE A 40 18.17 -26.34 5.77
C ILE A 40 19.48 -25.67 6.21
N ASN A 41 20.55 -25.80 5.41
CA ASN A 41 21.83 -25.15 5.70
C ASN A 41 21.74 -23.61 5.65
N SER A 42 20.95 -23.06 4.75
CA SER A 42 20.71 -21.61 4.64
C SER A 42 19.97 -21.08 5.89
N VAL A 43 18.86 -21.73 6.27
CA VAL A 43 18.09 -21.38 7.47
C VAL A 43 18.96 -21.48 8.74
N PHE A 44 19.79 -22.52 8.83
CA PHE A 44 20.74 -22.67 9.94
C PHE A 44 21.79 -21.54 9.98
N ARG A 45 22.37 -21.16 8.84
CA ARG A 45 23.36 -20.06 8.78
C ARG A 45 22.78 -18.74 9.24
N ALA A 46 21.55 -18.44 8.83
CA ALA A 46 20.85 -17.23 9.27
C ALA A 46 20.63 -17.23 10.79
N ALA A 47 20.12 -18.34 11.36
CA ALA A 47 19.95 -18.48 12.81
C ALA A 47 21.29 -18.34 13.58
N HIS A 48 22.35 -18.96 13.06
CA HIS A 48 23.69 -18.91 13.66
C HIS A 48 24.29 -17.49 13.62
N SER A 49 24.08 -16.75 12.53
CA SER A 49 24.52 -15.36 12.38
C SER A 49 23.81 -14.44 13.37
N ILE A 50 22.48 -14.57 13.49
CA ILE A 50 21.67 -13.79 14.43
C ILE A 50 22.09 -14.07 15.87
N LYS A 51 22.33 -15.35 16.24
CA LYS A 51 22.87 -15.70 17.56
C LYS A 51 24.22 -15.04 17.82
N GLY A 52 25.13 -15.12 16.85
CA GLY A 52 26.48 -14.55 16.96
C GLY A 52 26.45 -13.03 17.18
N GLY A 53 25.63 -12.32 16.39
CA GLY A 53 25.42 -10.88 16.56
C GLY A 53 24.74 -10.55 17.89
N ALA A 54 23.64 -11.25 18.24
CA ALA A 54 22.90 -11.03 19.48
C ALA A 54 23.78 -11.21 20.73
N ALA A 55 24.62 -12.25 20.76
CA ALA A 55 25.56 -12.49 21.85
C ALA A 55 26.68 -11.43 21.91
N THR A 56 27.13 -10.94 20.76
CA THR A 56 28.18 -9.89 20.67
C THR A 56 27.68 -8.54 21.18
N PHE A 57 26.41 -8.21 20.94
CA PHE A 57 25.79 -6.94 21.34
C PHE A 57 25.03 -7.02 22.68
N GLY A 58 25.00 -8.19 23.34
CA GLY A 58 24.43 -8.36 24.68
C GLY A 58 22.90 -8.52 24.71
N PHE A 59 22.27 -8.93 23.60
CA PHE A 59 20.84 -9.21 23.54
C PHE A 59 20.53 -10.63 24.03
N GLU A 60 20.52 -10.82 25.36
CA GLU A 60 20.44 -12.15 26.00
C GLU A 60 19.18 -12.94 25.63
N ALA A 61 18.01 -12.29 25.57
CA ALA A 61 16.76 -12.96 25.19
C ALA A 61 16.80 -13.50 23.75
N MET A 62 17.38 -12.72 22.83
CA MET A 62 17.54 -13.09 21.43
C MET A 62 18.59 -14.19 21.25
N ALA A 63 19.74 -14.09 21.95
CA ALA A 63 20.78 -15.11 21.97
C ALA A 63 20.26 -16.44 22.56
N GLY A 64 19.46 -16.38 23.62
CA GLY A 64 18.84 -17.55 24.25
C GLY A 64 17.84 -18.26 23.32
N LEU A 65 16.94 -17.51 22.69
CA LEU A 65 15.95 -18.07 21.78
C LEU A 65 16.59 -18.66 20.51
N THR A 66 17.55 -17.94 19.91
CA THR A 66 18.29 -18.42 18.73
C THR A 66 19.15 -19.65 19.05
N HIS A 67 19.63 -19.82 20.28
CA HIS A 67 20.36 -21.02 20.67
C HIS A 67 19.49 -22.29 20.66
N VAL A 68 18.26 -22.20 21.18
CA VAL A 68 17.30 -23.33 21.15
C VAL A 68 16.92 -23.64 19.70
N LEU A 69 16.68 -22.59 18.91
CA LEU A 69 16.38 -22.71 17.50
C LEU A 69 17.51 -23.39 16.70
N GLU A 70 18.75 -22.98 16.91
CA GLU A 70 19.93 -23.55 16.26
C GLU A 70 20.11 -25.04 16.62
N THR A 71 19.82 -25.42 17.86
CA THR A 71 19.88 -26.82 18.30
C THR A 71 18.85 -27.67 17.55
N LEU A 72 17.63 -27.16 17.37
CA LEU A 72 16.57 -27.86 16.63
C LEU A 72 16.91 -27.96 15.14
N LEU A 73 17.44 -26.89 14.55
CA LEU A 73 17.90 -26.87 13.16
C LEU A 73 19.11 -27.80 12.95
N ASP A 74 20.01 -27.97 13.93
CA ASP A 74 21.14 -28.89 13.83
C ASP A 74 20.70 -30.36 13.85
N GLU A 75 19.65 -30.73 14.60
CA GLU A 75 19.07 -32.08 14.55
C GLU A 75 18.45 -32.39 13.18
N LEU A 76 17.75 -31.42 12.59
CA LEU A 76 17.19 -31.53 11.24
C LEU A 76 18.31 -31.62 10.19
N ARG A 77 19.34 -30.78 10.31
CA ARG A 77 20.50 -30.73 9.40
C ARG A 77 21.35 -32.00 9.46
N SER A 78 21.53 -32.59 10.64
CA SER A 78 22.32 -33.81 10.84
C SER A 78 21.55 -35.10 10.55
N GLY A 79 20.27 -34.99 10.14
CA GLY A 79 19.40 -36.14 9.86
C GLY A 79 19.05 -36.97 11.10
N LYS A 80 19.22 -36.39 12.30
CA LYS A 80 18.81 -37.03 13.57
C LYS A 80 17.30 -36.92 13.81
N ARG A 81 16.63 -36.02 13.09
CA ARG A 81 15.20 -35.75 13.14
C ARG A 81 14.65 -35.52 11.74
N ASP A 82 13.46 -36.05 11.47
CA ASP A 82 12.73 -35.78 10.22
C ASP A 82 12.04 -34.40 10.25
N VAL A 83 11.86 -33.81 9.07
CA VAL A 83 11.15 -32.52 8.90
C VAL A 83 9.65 -32.77 9.11
N GLU A 84 9.16 -32.50 10.31
CA GLU A 84 7.75 -32.62 10.69
C GLU A 84 7.06 -31.24 10.75
N ALA A 85 5.78 -31.17 10.36
CA ALA A 85 5.01 -29.91 10.32
C ALA A 85 4.99 -29.16 11.65
N HIS A 86 4.90 -29.88 12.77
CA HIS A 86 4.89 -29.29 14.11
C HIS A 86 6.22 -28.60 14.48
N ALA A 87 7.34 -29.09 13.93
CA ALA A 87 8.66 -28.49 14.14
C ALA A 87 8.83 -27.24 13.26
N ILE A 88 8.34 -27.27 12.01
CA ILE A 88 8.32 -26.09 11.13
C ILE A 88 7.47 -24.97 11.75
N ASP A 89 6.25 -25.28 12.21
CA ASP A 89 5.36 -24.28 12.82
C ASP A 89 5.98 -23.65 14.09
N ALA A 90 6.67 -24.46 14.91
CA ALA A 90 7.38 -23.97 16.08
C ALA A 90 8.54 -23.02 15.71
N ILE A 91 9.27 -23.36 14.65
CA ILE A 91 10.36 -22.53 14.14
C ILE A 91 9.82 -21.23 13.50
N LEU A 92 8.76 -21.28 12.69
CA LEU A 92 8.11 -20.10 12.13
C LEU A 92 7.60 -19.15 13.22
N GLY A 93 6.96 -19.69 14.27
CA GLY A 93 6.55 -18.89 15.43
C GLY A 93 7.73 -18.23 16.15
N SER A 94 8.93 -18.82 16.08
CA SER A 94 10.14 -18.20 16.63
C SER A 94 10.69 -17.05 15.80
N VAL A 95 10.49 -17.05 14.49
CA VAL A 95 10.85 -15.93 13.62
C VAL A 95 10.05 -14.68 14.01
N ASP A 96 8.75 -14.82 14.25
CA ASP A 96 7.88 -13.70 14.66
C ASP A 96 8.33 -13.10 16.01
N VAL A 97 8.66 -13.95 16.98
CA VAL A 97 9.18 -13.50 18.29
C VAL A 97 10.58 -12.87 18.16
N LEU A 98 11.45 -13.41 17.32
CA LEU A 98 12.77 -12.81 17.05
C LEU A 98 12.63 -11.44 16.40
N ARG A 99 11.66 -11.22 15.51
CA ARG A 99 11.34 -9.89 14.97
C ARG A 99 10.88 -8.93 16.08
N ALA A 100 10.07 -9.40 17.03
CA ALA A 100 9.67 -8.60 18.18
C ALA A 100 10.86 -8.23 19.08
N LEU A 101 11.72 -9.19 19.41
CA LEU A 101 12.95 -8.96 20.19
C LEU A 101 13.96 -8.05 19.47
N LEU A 102 14.03 -8.12 18.14
CA LEU A 102 14.87 -7.23 17.33
C LEU A 102 14.36 -5.79 17.41
N ARG A 103 13.04 -5.59 17.36
CA ARG A 103 12.41 -4.28 17.57
C ARG A 103 12.61 -3.74 18.98
N GLU A 104 12.55 -4.60 20.00
CA GLU A 104 12.91 -4.23 21.38
C GLU A 104 14.35 -3.72 21.47
N ALA A 105 15.28 -4.42 20.84
CA ALA A 105 16.69 -4.05 20.83
C ALA A 105 16.98 -2.76 20.04
N GLU A 106 16.24 -2.49 18.95
CA GLU A 106 16.47 -1.34 18.07
C GLU A 106 15.75 -0.06 18.55
N HIS A 107 14.52 -0.21 19.05
CA HIS A 107 13.62 0.91 19.34
C HIS A 107 13.17 0.98 20.80
N GLY A 108 13.54 0.01 21.64
CA GLY A 108 13.16 -0.04 23.05
C GLY A 108 11.73 -0.53 23.32
N THR A 109 11.01 -0.99 22.28
CA THR A 109 9.63 -1.52 22.41
C THR A 109 9.66 -2.92 23.01
N PRO A 110 9.24 -3.13 24.27
CA PRO A 110 9.41 -4.43 24.94
C PRO A 110 8.63 -5.54 24.23
N ALA A 111 9.29 -6.64 23.91
CA ALA A 111 8.61 -7.83 23.40
C ALA A 111 7.75 -8.45 24.52
N ASP A 112 6.61 -9.03 24.17
CA ASP A 112 5.75 -9.70 25.14
C ASP A 112 6.49 -10.90 25.79
N PRO A 113 6.81 -10.84 27.11
CA PRO A 113 7.51 -11.92 27.78
C PRO A 113 6.73 -13.24 27.78
N VAL A 114 5.39 -13.18 27.67
CA VAL A 114 4.53 -14.36 27.58
C VAL A 114 4.70 -15.02 26.22
N ALA A 115 4.66 -14.27 25.12
CA ALA A 115 4.93 -14.77 23.77
C ALA A 115 6.34 -15.35 23.63
N VAL A 116 7.36 -14.68 24.17
CA VAL A 116 8.75 -15.16 24.16
C VAL A 116 8.86 -16.50 24.88
N LYS A 117 8.27 -16.61 26.08
CA LYS A 117 8.25 -17.86 26.84
C LYS A 117 7.45 -18.96 26.14
N ALA A 118 6.28 -18.65 25.60
CA ALA A 118 5.43 -19.63 24.93
C ALA A 118 6.11 -20.26 23.70
N VAL A 119 6.81 -19.45 22.90
CA VAL A 119 7.59 -19.95 21.75
C VAL A 119 8.81 -20.73 22.20
N HIS A 120 9.53 -20.26 23.23
CA HIS A 120 10.64 -21.00 23.80
C HIS A 120 10.20 -22.40 24.29
N ASP A 121 9.07 -22.48 25.00
CA ASP A 121 8.51 -23.74 25.46
C ASP A 121 8.08 -24.65 24.30
N ARG A 122 7.51 -24.09 23.21
CA ARG A 122 7.17 -24.85 21.98
C ARG A 122 8.41 -25.41 21.29
N LEU A 123 9.48 -24.62 21.17
CA LEU A 123 10.75 -25.09 20.59
C LEU A 123 11.39 -26.19 21.44
N GLN A 124 11.36 -26.05 22.77
CA GLN A 124 11.84 -27.10 23.69
C GLN A 124 11.00 -28.38 23.60
N GLN A 125 9.68 -28.27 23.44
CA GLN A 125 8.80 -29.43 23.24
C GLN A 125 9.13 -30.15 21.92
N ALA A 126 9.34 -29.40 20.84
CA ALA A 126 9.77 -29.94 19.56
C ALA A 126 11.12 -30.67 19.67
N LEU A 127 12.10 -30.08 20.38
CA LEU A 127 13.40 -30.71 20.68
C LEU A 127 13.27 -32.01 21.48
N ASN A 128 12.39 -32.04 22.48
CA ASN A 128 12.22 -33.23 23.32
C ASN A 128 11.45 -34.36 22.63
N GLY A 129 10.98 -34.17 21.38
CA GLY A 129 10.23 -35.18 20.64
C GLY A 129 8.84 -35.46 21.22
N ASN A 130 8.36 -34.63 22.15
CA ASN A 130 7.00 -34.71 22.66
C ASN A 130 6.11 -33.89 21.74
N ALA A 131 5.48 -34.57 20.77
CA ALA A 131 4.34 -34.04 20.08
C ALA A 131 3.26 -33.73 21.14
N ALA A 132 3.05 -32.46 21.45
CA ALA A 132 1.77 -32.05 21.98
C ALA A 132 0.75 -32.39 20.88
N ALA A 133 -0.16 -33.31 21.20
CA ALA A 133 -1.34 -33.53 20.37
C ALA A 133 -1.94 -32.16 20.02
N ALA A 134 -2.34 -32.00 18.75
CA ALA A 134 -3.20 -30.91 18.33
C ALA A 134 -4.30 -30.68 19.38
N PRO A 135 -4.75 -29.43 19.62
CA PRO A 135 -5.80 -29.21 20.59
C PRO A 135 -7.09 -29.87 20.08
N VAL A 136 -7.33 -31.11 20.50
CA VAL A 136 -8.62 -31.75 20.44
C VAL A 136 -9.43 -31.12 21.55
N ALA A 137 -10.51 -30.44 21.15
CA ALA A 137 -11.54 -29.94 22.04
C ALA A 137 -11.84 -30.93 23.17
N THR A 138 -11.64 -30.50 24.41
CA THR A 138 -12.26 -31.10 25.60
C THR A 138 -12.55 -29.98 26.62
N PRO A 139 -13.54 -30.17 27.51
CA PRO A 139 -14.63 -29.24 27.71
C PRO A 139 -14.29 -28.19 28.77
N ALA A 140 -15.06 -27.10 28.74
CA ALA A 140 -15.03 -26.02 29.71
C ALA A 140 -14.89 -26.50 31.16
N ALA A 141 -13.77 -26.13 31.79
CA ALA A 141 -13.68 -25.98 33.24
C ALA A 141 -12.61 -24.94 33.58
N ASN A 142 -13.09 -23.81 34.11
CA ASN A 142 -12.38 -22.65 34.65
C ASN A 142 -11.56 -21.78 33.67
N GLN A 143 -12.29 -20.98 32.88
CA GLN A 143 -11.80 -19.65 32.52
C GLN A 143 -11.68 -18.80 33.78
N PRO A 144 -10.61 -17.99 33.95
CA PRO A 144 -10.61 -16.89 34.91
C PRO A 144 -11.83 -16.01 34.60
N ALA A 145 -12.58 -15.61 35.61
CA ALA A 145 -13.73 -14.71 35.42
C ALA A 145 -13.31 -13.50 34.59
N GLU A 146 -14.02 -13.25 33.49
CA GLU A 146 -13.77 -12.09 32.63
C GLU A 146 -13.80 -10.82 33.48
N PRO A 147 -12.73 -10.00 33.45
CA PRO A 147 -12.68 -8.80 34.26
C PRO A 147 -13.82 -7.86 33.85
N GLU A 148 -14.51 -7.32 34.84
CA GLU A 148 -15.70 -6.49 34.64
C GLU A 148 -15.36 -5.04 34.23
N ALA A 149 -14.08 -4.66 34.29
CA ALA A 149 -13.58 -3.38 33.82
C ALA A 149 -12.08 -3.43 33.46
N TRP A 150 -11.66 -2.47 32.62
CA TRP A 150 -10.32 -2.30 32.10
C TRP A 150 -9.83 -0.86 32.27
N GLN A 151 -8.55 -0.72 32.62
CA GLN A 151 -7.81 0.54 32.60
C GLN A 151 -6.83 0.46 31.42
N ILE A 152 -6.87 1.44 30.52
CA ILE A 152 -6.08 1.49 29.30
C ILE A 152 -5.28 2.80 29.29
N GLY A 153 -3.96 2.72 29.39
CA GLY A 153 -3.06 3.84 29.13
C GLY A 153 -2.68 3.86 27.66
N PHE A 154 -3.02 4.93 26.95
CA PHE A 154 -2.74 5.09 25.53
C PHE A 154 -1.91 6.34 25.28
N THR A 155 -0.69 6.16 24.77
CA THR A 155 0.24 7.25 24.48
C THR A 155 0.73 7.12 23.03
N PRO A 156 0.22 7.89 22.07
CA PRO A 156 0.76 7.94 20.72
C PRO A 156 2.25 8.26 20.65
N ALA A 157 2.95 7.64 19.69
CA ALA A 157 4.23 8.14 19.22
C ALA A 157 4.03 9.52 18.54
N PRO A 158 5.02 10.42 18.59
CA PRO A 158 4.94 11.70 17.89
C PRO A 158 4.58 11.55 16.40
N SER A 159 5.11 10.52 15.73
CA SER A 159 4.86 10.23 14.31
C SER A 159 3.48 9.66 13.97
N LEU A 160 2.58 9.43 14.94
CA LEU A 160 1.31 8.72 14.70
C LEU A 160 0.44 9.37 13.60
N PHE A 161 0.41 10.70 13.52
CA PHE A 161 -0.34 11.38 12.46
C PHE A 161 0.28 11.21 11.07
N MET A 162 1.59 10.96 10.99
CA MET A 162 2.31 10.73 9.74
C MET A 162 2.02 9.35 9.14
N SER A 163 1.63 8.37 9.96
CA SER A 163 1.11 7.08 9.51
C SER A 163 -0.39 7.11 9.17
N GLY A 164 -1.03 8.29 9.23
CA GLY A 164 -2.44 8.50 8.89
C GLY A 164 -3.44 8.07 9.96
N ASN A 165 -2.95 7.79 11.17
CA ASN A 165 -3.76 7.29 12.28
C ASN A 165 -4.31 8.44 13.15
N ASP A 166 -5.57 8.31 13.58
CA ASP A 166 -6.26 9.30 14.43
C ASP A 166 -6.63 8.66 15.80
N PRO A 167 -6.00 9.10 16.91
CA PRO A 167 -6.32 8.67 18.27
C PRO A 167 -7.81 8.72 18.62
N LEU A 168 -8.55 9.71 18.10
CA LEU A 168 -9.97 9.86 18.41
C LEU A 168 -10.82 8.74 17.80
N ARG A 169 -10.39 8.16 16.67
CA ARG A 169 -11.07 7.01 16.07
C ARG A 169 -10.92 5.78 16.95
N ILE A 170 -9.72 5.54 17.47
CA ILE A 170 -9.41 4.42 18.36
C ILE A 170 -10.22 4.52 19.66
N ILE A 171 -10.29 5.73 20.24
CA ILE A 171 -11.09 5.98 21.45
C ILE A 171 -12.59 5.73 21.18
N ARG A 172 -13.11 6.13 20.01
CA ARG A 172 -14.49 5.84 19.62
C ARG A 172 -14.76 4.35 19.43
N GLU A 173 -13.82 3.59 18.87
CA GLU A 173 -13.97 2.14 18.75
C GLU A 173 -14.06 1.47 20.14
N LEU A 174 -13.28 1.95 21.12
CA LEU A 174 -13.41 1.48 22.51
C LEU A 174 -14.77 1.83 23.13
N GLU A 175 -15.36 2.99 22.80
CA GLU A 175 -16.73 3.34 23.23
C GLU A 175 -17.79 2.37 22.69
N HIS A 176 -17.55 1.71 21.55
CA HIS A 176 -18.48 0.72 20.99
C HIS A 176 -18.42 -0.63 21.74
N LEU A 177 -17.28 -0.94 22.38
CA LEU A 177 -17.14 -2.17 23.18
C LEU A 177 -17.85 -2.08 24.53
N GLY A 178 -18.02 -0.88 25.08
CA GLY A 178 -18.73 -0.65 26.33
C GLY A 178 -18.59 0.80 26.85
N PRO A 179 -19.23 1.14 27.98
CA PRO A 179 -19.11 2.47 28.59
C PRO A 179 -17.64 2.84 28.86
N LEU A 180 -17.18 3.91 28.22
CA LEU A 180 -15.79 4.40 28.31
C LEU A 180 -15.72 5.70 29.11
N GLN A 181 -14.77 5.76 30.03
CA GLN A 181 -14.33 7.00 30.68
C GLN A 181 -13.03 7.45 30.03
N VAL A 182 -12.94 8.72 29.66
CA VAL A 182 -11.79 9.27 28.93
C VAL A 182 -11.17 10.41 29.71
N ALA A 183 -9.89 10.30 30.06
CA ALA A 183 -9.10 11.39 30.63
C ALA A 183 -7.90 11.69 29.71
N CYS A 184 -7.73 12.94 29.30
CA CYS A 184 -6.61 13.36 28.45
C CYS A 184 -5.43 13.85 29.30
N ARG A 185 -4.23 13.35 29.00
CA ARG A 185 -2.94 13.78 29.56
C ARG A 185 -2.27 14.77 28.60
N THR A 186 -2.11 16.01 29.04
CA THR A 186 -1.51 17.11 28.26
C THR A 186 -0.06 17.42 28.64
N ALA A 187 0.58 16.62 29.48
CA ALA A 187 1.92 16.90 30.02
C ALA A 187 3.04 16.94 28.96
N ARG A 188 2.82 16.31 27.81
CA ARG A 188 3.73 16.27 26.65
C ARG A 188 3.52 17.45 25.69
N LEU A 189 2.52 18.31 25.92
CA LEU A 189 2.21 19.41 25.02
C LEU A 189 3.31 20.49 25.13
N PRO A 190 4.07 20.77 24.06
CA PRO A 190 5.06 21.85 24.08
C PRO A 190 4.38 23.23 24.12
N GLY A 191 5.16 24.27 24.39
CA GLY A 191 4.69 25.64 24.22
C GLY A 191 4.30 25.90 22.76
N PHE A 192 3.35 26.81 22.52
CA PHE A 192 2.78 27.05 21.18
C PHE A 192 3.82 27.34 20.09
N SER A 193 4.95 27.97 20.44
CA SER A 193 6.03 28.30 19.51
C SER A 193 6.86 27.09 19.08
N ASP A 194 6.88 26.03 19.87
CA ASP A 194 7.68 24.81 19.65
C ASP A 194 6.78 23.60 19.30
N LEU A 195 5.50 23.86 19.00
CA LEU A 195 4.51 22.84 18.67
C LEU A 195 4.56 22.51 17.19
N ASP A 196 4.93 21.28 16.84
CA ASP A 196 4.80 20.76 15.49
C ASP A 196 3.37 20.24 15.26
N PRO A 197 2.58 20.82 14.35
CA PRO A 197 1.22 20.36 14.09
C PRO A 197 1.12 18.94 13.51
N LEU A 198 2.23 18.34 13.07
CA LEU A 198 2.29 16.99 12.54
C LEU A 198 2.59 15.93 13.61
N GLU A 199 2.90 16.33 14.84
CA GLU A 199 3.22 15.40 15.92
C GLU A 199 2.07 15.20 16.92
N ALA A 200 1.92 13.97 17.40
CA ALA A 200 0.97 13.66 18.46
C ALA A 200 1.58 13.90 19.85
N TYR A 201 1.02 14.87 20.60
CA TYR A 201 1.48 15.19 21.96
C TYR A 201 0.51 14.75 23.06
N LEU A 202 -0.75 14.51 22.74
CA LEU A 202 -1.75 14.12 23.73
C LEU A 202 -1.68 12.62 24.00
N ALA A 203 -1.86 12.25 25.27
CA ALA A 203 -2.06 10.87 25.69
C ALA A 203 -3.38 10.74 26.43
N TRP A 204 -3.84 9.52 26.69
CA TRP A 204 -5.10 9.27 27.36
C TRP A 204 -4.98 8.15 28.40
N ASP A 205 -5.79 8.27 29.45
CA ASP A 205 -6.12 7.21 30.37
C ASP A 205 -7.60 6.90 30.18
N LEU A 206 -7.90 5.66 29.81
CA LEU A 206 -9.24 5.23 29.44
C LEU A 206 -9.73 4.15 30.41
N GLY A 207 -10.98 4.27 30.87
CA GLY A 207 -11.64 3.31 31.74
C GLY A 207 -12.81 2.65 31.03
N LEU A 208 -12.64 1.42 30.59
CA LEU A 208 -13.65 0.69 29.82
C LEU A 208 -14.38 -0.32 30.72
N VAL A 209 -15.69 -0.17 30.87
CA VAL A 209 -16.53 -1.03 31.72
C VAL A 209 -17.23 -2.09 30.89
N GLY A 210 -17.15 -3.35 31.29
CA GLY A 210 -17.84 -4.45 30.62
C GLY A 210 -17.04 -5.74 30.65
N LYS A 211 -17.75 -6.86 30.47
CA LYS A 211 -17.14 -8.18 30.25
C LYS A 211 -16.63 -8.26 28.82
N ILE A 212 -15.48 -7.64 28.59
CA ILE A 212 -14.87 -7.50 27.26
C ILE A 212 -13.59 -8.32 27.27
N PRO A 213 -13.39 -9.24 26.31
CA PRO A 213 -12.15 -10.00 26.23
C PRO A 213 -11.00 -9.05 25.87
N ARG A 214 -9.83 -9.26 26.50
CA ARG A 214 -8.63 -8.44 26.27
C ARG A 214 -8.29 -8.31 24.77
N SER A 215 -8.47 -9.39 24.02
CA SER A 215 -8.22 -9.44 22.58
C SER A 215 -9.07 -8.43 21.81
N ALA A 216 -10.32 -8.18 22.19
CA ALA A 216 -11.16 -7.18 21.52
C ALA A 216 -10.66 -5.74 21.75
N ILE A 217 -10.03 -5.50 22.92
CA ILE A 217 -9.39 -4.22 23.22
C ILE A 217 -8.10 -4.10 22.39
N GLU A 218 -7.26 -5.14 22.36
CA GLU A 218 -6.02 -5.18 21.58
C GLU A 218 -6.26 -5.03 20.07
N ASP A 219 -7.33 -5.65 19.54
CA ASP A 219 -7.77 -5.52 18.14
C ASP A 219 -8.06 -4.06 17.76
N THR A 220 -8.54 -3.25 18.73
CA THR A 220 -8.81 -1.82 18.52
C THR A 220 -7.51 -1.02 18.30
N PHE A 221 -6.38 -1.52 18.79
CA PHE A 221 -5.05 -0.91 18.65
C PHE A 221 -4.14 -1.63 17.65
N ALA A 222 -4.57 -2.73 17.02
CA ALA A 222 -3.72 -3.58 16.18
C ALA A 222 -3.01 -2.85 15.02
N TRP A 223 -3.56 -1.72 14.55
CA TRP A 223 -3.04 -0.92 13.44
C TRP A 223 -2.05 0.16 13.88
N VAL A 224 -1.96 0.41 15.18
CA VAL A 224 -1.10 1.45 15.78
C VAL A 224 -0.20 0.88 16.86
N ILE A 225 -0.15 -0.44 17.03
CA ILE A 225 0.62 -1.09 18.09
C ILE A 225 2.12 -0.80 17.97
N ASP A 226 2.58 -0.56 16.74
CA ASP A 226 3.96 -0.17 16.43
C ASP A 226 4.20 1.35 16.56
N ASP A 227 3.13 2.16 16.67
CA ASP A 227 3.14 3.64 16.71
C ASP A 227 2.57 4.22 18.02
N CYS A 228 2.42 3.42 19.08
CA CYS A 228 1.96 3.90 20.39
C CYS A 228 2.48 3.06 21.56
N GLU A 229 2.58 3.66 22.74
CA GLU A 229 2.71 2.93 23.99
C GLU A 229 1.31 2.61 24.52
N LEU A 230 1.06 1.33 24.78
CA LEU A 230 -0.23 0.82 25.22
C LEU A 230 -0.09 -0.04 26.47
N ASP A 231 -0.84 0.29 27.52
CA ASP A 231 -0.89 -0.46 28.78
C ASP A 231 -2.34 -0.82 29.11
N ILE A 232 -2.68 -2.11 29.07
CA ILE A 232 -4.04 -2.60 29.32
C ILE A 232 -4.03 -3.45 30.61
N ARG A 233 -4.82 -3.03 31.62
CA ARG A 233 -4.91 -3.70 32.92
C ARG A 233 -6.36 -4.00 33.30
N ALA A 234 -6.62 -5.21 33.74
CA ALA A 234 -7.90 -5.58 34.33
C ALA A 234 -8.06 -4.93 35.72
N VAL A 235 -9.21 -4.33 35.99
CA VAL A 235 -9.51 -3.69 37.29
C VAL A 235 -10.90 -4.12 37.80
N PRO A 236 -11.08 -4.35 39.12
CA PRO A 236 -12.39 -4.66 39.68
C PRO A 236 -13.26 -3.38 39.74
N PRO A 237 -14.57 -3.44 39.38
CA PRO A 237 -15.48 -2.33 39.62
C PRO A 237 -15.67 -2.19 41.15
N PRO A 238 -15.47 -1.00 41.78
CA PRO A 238 -15.66 0.36 41.28
C PRO A 238 -14.42 1.28 41.48
N SER A 239 -13.24 0.94 40.96
CA SER A 239 -12.04 1.78 41.12
C SER A 239 -11.85 2.87 40.07
N LEU A 240 -12.73 2.97 39.06
CA LEU A 240 -12.60 3.96 37.98
C LEU A 240 -12.81 5.42 38.45
N ALA A 241 -13.30 5.63 39.68
CA ALA A 241 -13.61 6.96 40.18
C ALA A 241 -12.52 7.61 41.06
N ASN A 242 -11.39 6.95 41.42
CA ASN A 242 -10.42 7.56 42.36
C ASN A 242 -8.98 6.97 42.40
N ALA A 243 -8.45 6.34 41.34
CA ALA A 243 -7.05 5.91 41.34
C ALA A 243 -6.11 7.04 40.88
N PRO A 244 -5.06 7.43 41.65
CA PRO A 244 -4.08 8.40 41.19
C PRO A 244 -3.23 7.82 40.04
N ALA A 245 -2.92 8.67 39.06
CA ALA A 245 -2.18 8.31 37.85
C ALA A 245 -0.82 7.65 38.17
N PRO A 246 -0.42 6.60 37.42
CA PRO A 246 0.91 6.02 37.57
C PRO A 246 1.96 6.98 37.01
N THR A 247 2.77 7.57 37.89
CA THR A 247 4.01 8.27 37.52
C THR A 247 5.08 7.24 37.12
N LEU A 248 5.44 7.22 35.84
CA LEU A 248 6.66 6.56 35.37
C LEU A 248 7.89 7.34 35.88
N ALA A 249 8.85 6.60 36.45
CA ALA A 249 10.05 7.17 37.05
C ALA A 249 10.94 7.85 35.99
N GLN A 250 11.34 9.09 36.25
CA GLN A 250 12.33 9.81 35.44
C GLN A 250 13.73 9.20 35.62
N PRO A 251 14.54 9.07 34.54
CA PRO A 251 15.97 8.85 34.66
C PRO A 251 16.68 10.10 35.19
N PRO A 252 17.78 9.97 35.96
CA PRO A 252 18.46 11.13 36.54
C PRO A 252 19.20 11.96 35.49
N ALA A 253 19.17 13.27 35.70
CA ALA A 253 19.77 14.29 34.85
C ALA A 253 21.31 14.30 34.88
N SER A 254 21.85 14.46 33.68
CA SER A 254 23.10 15.10 33.23
C SER A 254 24.25 15.33 34.23
N ALA A 255 25.41 14.75 33.91
CA ALA A 255 26.72 15.31 34.22
C ALA A 255 27.45 15.66 32.91
N THR A 256 27.87 16.92 32.82
CA THR A 256 28.63 17.59 31.77
C THR A 256 30.04 17.02 31.55
N ALA A 257 30.51 16.96 30.29
CA ALA A 257 31.85 17.45 29.86
C ALA A 257 32.07 17.34 28.34
N ALA A 258 32.58 18.42 27.74
CA ALA A 258 33.18 18.48 26.40
C ALA A 258 34.74 18.44 26.52
N PRO A 259 35.53 18.69 25.46
CA PRO A 259 35.99 17.75 24.42
C PRO A 259 37.54 17.60 24.39
N ALA A 260 38.12 16.54 23.79
CA ALA A 260 39.55 16.54 23.42
C ALA A 260 39.94 15.49 22.36
N ALA A 261 41.05 15.79 21.67
CA ALA A 261 41.50 15.29 20.38
C ALA A 261 42.38 14.01 20.37
N ALA A 262 42.46 13.42 19.18
CA ALA A 262 43.60 12.77 18.49
C ALA A 262 44.37 11.59 19.12
N VAL A 263 44.57 10.53 18.31
CA VAL A 263 45.87 9.96 17.79
C VAL A 263 45.67 8.49 17.33
N ALA A 264 46.44 8.11 16.31
CA ALA A 264 46.30 7.01 15.35
C ALA A 264 46.85 5.61 15.75
N ALA A 265 46.57 4.64 14.85
CA ALA A 265 47.23 3.33 14.56
C ALA A 265 47.11 2.21 15.64
N ASN A 266 46.98 0.91 15.34
CA ASN A 266 47.39 0.08 14.21
C ASN A 266 46.61 -1.27 14.24
N ALA A 267 46.38 -1.92 13.09
CA ALA A 267 45.85 -3.30 12.99
C ALA A 267 46.96 -4.37 13.27
N PRO A 268 46.65 -5.69 13.36
CA PRO A 268 46.57 -6.51 12.13
C PRO A 268 45.59 -7.73 12.11
N ALA A 269 45.02 -7.94 10.92
CA ALA A 269 44.82 -9.15 10.09
C ALA A 269 44.56 -10.57 10.67
N GLY A 270 43.58 -11.25 10.05
CA GLY A 270 43.78 -12.61 9.51
C GLY A 270 42.55 -13.53 9.48
N ASN A 271 41.82 -13.61 8.36
CA ASN A 271 41.82 -14.78 7.46
C ASN A 271 40.80 -14.68 6.32
N ALA A 272 41.25 -15.09 5.14
CA ALA A 272 40.50 -15.16 3.89
C ALA A 272 40.01 -16.60 3.62
N ALA A 273 38.83 -16.74 3.03
CA ALA A 273 38.56 -17.71 1.96
C ALA A 273 37.17 -17.51 1.32
N ALA A 274 37.14 -17.73 0.00
CA ALA A 274 36.01 -17.97 -0.91
C ALA A 274 35.26 -16.74 -1.46
N ALA A 275 35.71 -16.31 -2.64
CA ALA A 275 35.01 -15.40 -3.53
C ALA A 275 33.82 -16.12 -4.19
N HIS A 276 32.61 -15.73 -3.81
CA HIS A 276 31.53 -15.62 -4.77
C HIS A 276 31.69 -14.27 -5.48
N GLU A 277 31.41 -14.20 -6.78
CA GLU A 277 31.19 -12.93 -7.49
C GLU A 277 30.03 -12.23 -6.79
N ALA A 278 30.37 -11.41 -5.79
CA ALA A 278 29.44 -10.48 -5.20
C ALA A 278 29.10 -9.50 -6.30
N GLU A 279 27.86 -9.56 -6.82
CA GLU A 279 27.27 -8.41 -7.48
C GLU A 279 27.55 -7.20 -6.58
N SER A 280 28.35 -6.27 -7.09
CA SER A 280 28.76 -5.09 -6.33
C SER A 280 27.56 -4.15 -6.25
N SER A 281 26.60 -4.48 -5.40
CA SER A 281 25.46 -3.63 -5.10
C SER A 281 25.92 -2.47 -4.22
N ILE A 282 25.50 -1.26 -4.59
CA ILE A 282 25.77 -0.05 -3.81
C ILE A 282 24.45 0.36 -3.18
N ARG A 283 24.37 0.34 -1.84
CA ARG A 283 23.21 0.85 -1.12
C ARG A 283 23.17 2.38 -1.23
N VAL A 284 22.10 2.91 -1.81
CA VAL A 284 21.87 4.35 -1.99
C VAL A 284 20.57 4.73 -1.27
N SER A 285 20.55 5.89 -0.59
CA SER A 285 19.33 6.39 0.07
C SER A 285 18.27 6.80 -0.96
N VAL A 286 17.00 6.55 -0.63
CA VAL A 286 15.84 6.85 -1.49
C VAL A 286 15.84 8.33 -1.93
N ASP A 287 16.12 9.25 -1.01
CA ASP A 287 16.14 10.70 -1.30
C ASP A 287 17.11 11.10 -2.41
N LYS A 288 18.23 10.37 -2.57
CA LYS A 288 19.22 10.66 -3.63
C LYS A 288 18.72 10.21 -4.99
N VAL A 289 18.02 9.08 -5.04
CA VAL A 289 17.41 8.56 -6.26
C VAL A 289 16.25 9.48 -6.67
N ASP A 290 15.41 9.90 -5.73
CA ASP A 290 14.33 10.84 -5.98
C ASP A 290 14.84 12.22 -6.46
N ALA A 291 15.95 12.71 -5.89
CA ALA A 291 16.61 13.93 -6.37
C ALA A 291 17.12 13.80 -7.81
N LEU A 292 17.71 12.65 -8.18
CA LEU A 292 18.12 12.37 -9.56
C LEU A 292 16.92 12.37 -10.52
N ILE A 293 15.81 11.76 -10.11
CA ILE A 293 14.57 11.73 -10.90
C ILE A 293 14.03 13.15 -11.12
N ASN A 294 14.03 13.98 -10.07
CA ASN A 294 13.60 15.37 -10.18
C ASN A 294 14.49 16.17 -11.15
N LEU A 295 15.81 15.99 -11.07
CA LEU A 295 16.76 16.64 -11.98
C LEU A 295 16.56 16.20 -13.44
N VAL A 296 16.32 14.91 -13.67
CA VAL A 296 15.99 14.40 -15.02
C VAL A 296 14.66 14.99 -15.49
N GLY A 297 13.65 15.08 -14.62
CA GLY A 297 12.39 15.75 -14.94
C GLY A 297 12.57 17.22 -15.30
N GLU A 298 13.40 17.96 -14.57
CA GLU A 298 13.76 19.35 -14.89
C GLU A 298 14.54 19.46 -16.20
N LEU A 299 15.38 18.48 -16.53
CA LEU A 299 16.10 18.42 -17.79
C LEU A 299 15.15 18.21 -18.98
N VAL A 300 14.17 17.31 -18.85
CA VAL A 300 13.10 17.11 -19.86
C VAL A 300 12.31 18.40 -20.08
N ILE A 301 11.96 19.11 -18.99
CA ILE A 301 11.30 20.42 -19.08
C ILE A 301 12.20 21.41 -19.82
N THR A 302 13.46 21.55 -19.40
CA THR A 302 14.41 22.50 -20.02
C THR A 302 14.62 22.22 -21.51
N GLN A 303 14.70 20.95 -21.89
CA GLN A 303 14.80 20.51 -23.28
C GLN A 303 13.54 20.88 -24.07
N ALA A 304 12.34 20.63 -23.52
CA ALA A 304 11.08 21.05 -24.14
C ALA A 304 11.04 22.58 -24.33
N MET A 305 11.54 23.33 -23.34
CA MET A 305 11.64 24.79 -23.46
C MET A 305 12.55 25.25 -24.58
N LEU A 306 13.74 24.65 -24.69
CA LEU A 306 14.67 24.96 -25.78
C LEU A 306 14.07 24.62 -27.16
N LYS A 307 13.33 23.51 -27.26
CA LYS A 307 12.67 23.10 -28.50
C LYS A 307 11.59 24.11 -28.90
N GLN A 308 10.78 24.57 -27.95
CA GLN A 308 9.75 25.58 -28.20
C GLN A 308 10.34 26.92 -28.65
N VAL A 309 11.34 27.46 -27.94
CA VAL A 309 12.01 28.72 -28.32
C VAL A 309 12.70 28.60 -29.69
N SER A 310 13.20 27.40 -30.03
CA SER A 310 13.79 27.16 -31.34
C SER A 310 12.77 27.05 -32.48
N GLY A 311 11.50 26.79 -32.17
CA GLY A 311 10.43 26.66 -33.16
C GLY A 311 10.14 27.96 -33.93
N ASP A 312 10.46 29.11 -33.34
CA ASP A 312 10.31 30.44 -33.97
C ASP A 312 11.48 30.80 -34.90
N LEU A 313 12.52 29.96 -34.98
CA LEU A 313 13.69 30.16 -35.83
C LEU A 313 13.49 29.54 -37.21
N ASP A 314 14.00 30.20 -38.26
CA ASP A 314 13.98 29.66 -39.63
C ASP A 314 14.75 28.32 -39.71
N PRO A 315 14.07 27.20 -40.06
CA PRO A 315 14.69 25.88 -40.16
C PRO A 315 15.94 25.83 -41.04
N ALA A 316 15.98 26.64 -42.11
CA ALA A 316 17.11 26.66 -43.04
C ALA A 316 18.39 27.27 -42.43
N HIS A 317 18.25 28.14 -41.43
CA HIS A 317 19.37 28.84 -40.79
C HIS A 317 19.82 28.20 -39.47
N ALA A 318 18.99 27.32 -38.88
CA ALA A 318 19.22 26.71 -37.57
C ALA A 318 19.35 25.17 -37.60
N GLU A 319 19.66 24.56 -38.75
CA GLU A 319 19.78 23.10 -38.93
C GLU A 319 20.68 22.42 -37.86
N ARG A 320 21.83 23.04 -37.53
CA ARG A 320 22.75 22.52 -36.49
C ARG A 320 22.14 22.57 -35.09
N LEU A 321 21.30 23.55 -34.80
CA LEU A 321 20.60 23.66 -33.51
C LEU A 321 19.55 22.55 -33.39
N PHE A 322 18.72 22.37 -34.43
CA PHE A 322 17.71 21.30 -34.43
C PHE A 322 18.35 19.91 -34.29
N ALA A 323 19.43 19.62 -35.03
CA ALA A 323 20.16 18.37 -34.87
C ALA A 323 20.75 18.19 -33.45
N GLY A 324 21.20 19.27 -32.82
CA GLY A 324 21.67 19.28 -31.43
C GLY A 324 20.55 19.04 -30.42
N LEU A 325 19.37 19.62 -30.63
CA LEU A 325 18.18 19.42 -29.79
C LEU A 325 17.64 18.00 -29.89
N ASP A 326 17.61 17.42 -31.09
CA ASP A 326 17.22 16.02 -31.28
C ASP A 326 18.20 15.05 -30.60
N LEU A 327 19.50 15.36 -30.62
CA LEU A 327 20.51 14.57 -29.88
C LEU A 327 20.33 14.73 -28.36
N LEU A 328 20.06 15.94 -27.88
CA LEU A 328 19.76 16.19 -26.48
C LEU A 328 18.51 15.42 -26.03
N GLU A 329 17.47 15.37 -26.87
CA GLU A 329 16.24 14.59 -26.62
C GLU A 329 16.54 13.11 -26.44
N ARG A 330 17.31 12.52 -27.36
CA ARG A 330 17.70 11.10 -27.26
C ARG A 330 18.53 10.83 -26.00
N ASN A 331 19.56 11.64 -25.74
CA ASN A 331 20.41 11.45 -24.56
C ASN A 331 19.63 11.63 -23.25
N THR A 332 18.67 12.56 -23.22
CA THR A 332 17.81 12.79 -22.04
C THR A 332 16.87 11.62 -21.82
N ARG A 333 16.32 11.03 -22.88
CA ARG A 333 15.53 9.80 -22.81
C ARG A 333 16.35 8.62 -22.32
N ASP A 334 17.55 8.41 -22.86
CA ASP A 334 18.45 7.33 -22.42
C ASP A 334 18.82 7.49 -20.94
N LEU A 335 19.09 8.73 -20.50
CA LEU A 335 19.36 9.05 -19.10
C LEU A 335 18.13 8.78 -18.21
N GLN A 336 16.94 9.13 -18.69
CA GLN A 336 15.69 8.87 -17.99
C GLN A 336 15.47 7.36 -17.81
N GLU A 337 15.61 6.57 -18.87
CA GLU A 337 15.51 5.10 -18.82
C GLU A 337 16.54 4.50 -17.84
N ALA A 338 17.79 4.97 -17.86
CA ALA A 338 18.83 4.50 -16.95
C ALA A 338 18.55 4.84 -15.48
N VAL A 339 18.09 6.06 -15.18
CA VAL A 339 17.75 6.49 -13.81
C VAL A 339 16.51 5.75 -13.28
N ILE A 340 15.53 5.49 -14.15
CA ILE A 340 14.37 4.66 -13.81
C ILE A 340 14.81 3.25 -13.40
N GLY A 341 15.74 2.64 -14.16
CA GLY A 341 16.30 1.32 -13.84
C GLY A 341 16.92 1.24 -12.43
N VAL A 342 17.47 2.34 -11.90
CA VAL A 342 18.04 2.38 -10.53
C VAL A 342 16.96 2.23 -9.45
N ARG A 343 15.70 2.61 -9.73
CA ARG A 343 14.58 2.54 -8.77
C ARG A 343 13.79 1.24 -8.86
N MET A 344 14.06 0.44 -9.89
CA MET A 344 13.37 -0.81 -10.14
C MET A 344 13.73 -1.85 -9.09
N LEU A 345 12.70 -2.50 -8.55
CA LEU A 345 12.83 -3.65 -7.66
C LEU A 345 12.00 -4.81 -8.23
N PRO A 346 12.40 -6.06 -8.02
CA PRO A 346 11.61 -7.20 -8.44
C PRO A 346 10.27 -7.23 -7.70
N VAL A 347 9.19 -7.53 -8.44
CA VAL A 347 7.83 -7.69 -7.90
C VAL A 347 7.77 -8.81 -6.84
N ASP A 348 8.74 -9.74 -6.85
CA ASP A 348 8.96 -10.75 -5.82
C ASP A 348 8.85 -10.19 -4.38
N ALA A 349 9.36 -8.98 -4.13
CA ALA A 349 9.28 -8.34 -2.81
C ALA A 349 7.83 -8.20 -2.29
N VAL A 350 6.86 -8.05 -3.19
CA VAL A 350 5.42 -8.01 -2.88
C VAL A 350 4.86 -9.43 -2.81
N PHE A 351 5.23 -10.30 -3.75
CA PHE A 351 4.69 -11.66 -3.86
C PHE A 351 5.04 -12.55 -2.65
N ARG A 352 6.21 -12.37 -2.03
CA ARG A 352 6.63 -13.10 -0.82
C ARG A 352 5.68 -13.02 0.37
N ARG A 353 4.82 -12.00 0.43
CA ARG A 353 3.85 -11.81 1.53
C ARG A 353 2.58 -12.65 1.36
N PHE A 354 2.27 -13.07 0.13
CA PHE A 354 1.01 -13.73 -0.19
C PHE A 354 0.90 -15.19 0.25
N PRO A 355 1.97 -16.03 0.28
CA PRO A 355 1.87 -17.40 0.79
C PRO A 355 1.28 -17.48 2.19
N ARG A 356 1.77 -16.63 3.13
CA ARG A 356 1.25 -16.55 4.50
C ARG A 356 -0.21 -16.09 4.53
N LEU A 357 -0.54 -15.02 3.81
CA LEU A 357 -1.92 -14.50 3.71
C LEU A 357 -2.90 -15.57 3.19
N VAL A 358 -2.52 -16.30 2.13
CA VAL A 358 -3.34 -17.35 1.53
C VAL A 358 -3.53 -18.49 2.53
N ARG A 359 -2.48 -18.93 3.24
CA ARG A 359 -2.56 -19.97 4.27
C ARG A 359 -3.52 -19.59 5.40
N ASP A 360 -3.40 -18.37 5.92
CA ASP A 360 -4.23 -17.86 7.02
C ASP A 360 -5.71 -17.79 6.61
N LEU A 361 -6.00 -17.26 5.42
CA LEU A 361 -7.38 -17.17 4.90
C LEU A 361 -7.95 -18.55 4.55
N SER A 362 -7.15 -19.43 3.96
CA SER A 362 -7.53 -20.81 3.60
C SER A 362 -7.95 -21.59 4.85
N SER A 363 -7.18 -21.50 5.93
CA SER A 363 -7.49 -22.17 7.20
C SER A 363 -8.75 -21.60 7.87
N ARG A 364 -8.90 -20.27 7.89
CA ARG A 364 -10.06 -19.59 8.49
C ARG A 364 -11.37 -19.89 7.77
N LEU A 365 -11.34 -20.02 6.45
CA LEU A 365 -12.52 -20.24 5.61
C LEU A 365 -12.77 -21.71 5.30
N GLY A 366 -11.87 -22.61 5.70
CA GLY A 366 -11.97 -24.05 5.44
C GLY A 366 -11.85 -24.43 3.95
N LYS A 367 -11.23 -23.57 3.14
CA LYS A 367 -10.96 -23.85 1.71
C LYS A 367 -9.56 -24.44 1.57
N GLN A 368 -9.32 -25.21 0.51
CA GLN A 368 -7.97 -25.67 0.15
C GLN A 368 -7.49 -24.83 -1.03
N VAL A 369 -6.40 -24.08 -0.86
CA VAL A 369 -5.91 -23.13 -1.87
C VAL A 369 -4.42 -23.34 -2.11
N ARG A 370 -4.03 -23.37 -3.39
CA ARG A 370 -2.65 -23.32 -3.86
C ARG A 370 -2.38 -21.97 -4.49
N LEU A 371 -1.33 -21.30 -4.03
CA LEU A 371 -0.83 -20.09 -4.65
C LEU A 371 0.21 -20.45 -5.71
N ARG A 372 0.12 -19.84 -6.90
CA ARG A 372 1.11 -19.94 -7.96
C ARG A 372 1.57 -18.54 -8.36
N THR A 373 2.87 -18.31 -8.33
CA THR A 373 3.49 -17.05 -8.76
C THR A 373 4.20 -17.25 -10.10
N ILE A 374 4.12 -16.26 -10.99
CA ILE A 374 4.76 -16.28 -12.31
C ILE A 374 5.38 -14.90 -12.56
N GLY A 375 6.63 -14.86 -13.03
CA GLY A 375 7.29 -13.61 -13.38
C GLY A 375 7.72 -12.76 -12.17
N GLU A 376 8.11 -13.42 -11.07
CA GLU A 376 8.61 -12.79 -9.83
C GLU A 376 9.78 -11.81 -10.08
N GLY A 377 10.63 -12.12 -11.06
CA GLY A 377 11.75 -11.25 -11.48
C GLY A 377 11.35 -10.04 -12.34
N THR A 378 10.05 -9.80 -12.57
CA THR A 378 9.59 -8.60 -13.27
C THR A 378 9.91 -7.38 -12.41
N GLU A 379 10.58 -6.40 -13.00
CA GLU A 379 10.98 -5.17 -12.33
C GLU A 379 9.83 -4.14 -12.29
N LEU A 380 9.64 -3.51 -11.13
CA LEU A 380 8.64 -2.48 -10.88
C LEU A 380 9.22 -1.38 -9.98
N ASP A 381 8.77 -0.14 -10.18
CA ASP A 381 9.16 1.01 -9.35
C ASP A 381 8.82 0.79 -7.87
N LYS A 382 9.75 1.11 -6.96
CA LYS A 382 9.53 0.97 -5.50
C LYS A 382 8.24 1.65 -5.01
N GLY A 383 7.93 2.86 -5.49
CA GLY A 383 6.73 3.59 -5.08
C GLY A 383 5.44 2.95 -5.61
N LEU A 384 5.50 2.34 -6.80
CA LEU A 384 4.41 1.52 -7.31
C LEU A 384 4.25 0.22 -6.50
N ILE A 385 5.34 -0.43 -6.11
CA ILE A 385 5.36 -1.63 -5.24
C ILE A 385 4.62 -1.39 -3.93
N GLU A 386 4.91 -0.27 -3.25
CA GLU A 386 4.28 0.05 -1.96
C GLU A 386 2.78 0.30 -2.11
N LYS A 387 2.36 0.99 -3.18
CA LYS A 387 0.96 1.33 -3.41
C LYS A 387 0.12 0.21 -4.04
N ILE A 388 0.73 -0.72 -4.78
CA ILE A 388 0.02 -1.83 -5.44
C ILE A 388 -0.24 -3.01 -4.50
N ALA A 389 0.49 -3.10 -3.39
CA ALA A 389 0.34 -4.18 -2.42
C ALA A 389 -1.11 -4.30 -1.91
N ASP A 390 -1.73 -3.17 -1.51
CA ASP A 390 -3.09 -3.14 -0.96
C ASP A 390 -4.16 -3.61 -1.98
N PRO A 391 -4.21 -3.09 -3.23
CA PRO A 391 -5.05 -3.62 -4.29
C PRO A 391 -4.90 -5.14 -4.49
N LEU A 392 -3.67 -5.66 -4.53
CA LEU A 392 -3.42 -7.09 -4.75
C LEU A 392 -3.88 -7.95 -3.58
N VAL A 393 -3.66 -7.52 -2.34
CA VAL A 393 -4.19 -8.18 -1.13
C VAL A 393 -5.70 -8.31 -1.22
N HIS A 394 -6.37 -7.24 -1.63
CA HIS A 394 -7.82 -7.23 -1.77
C HIS A 394 -8.31 -8.21 -2.86
N LEU A 395 -7.65 -8.22 -4.03
CA LEU A 395 -8.00 -9.13 -5.12
C LEU A 395 -7.80 -10.60 -4.73
N VAL A 396 -6.68 -10.94 -4.11
CA VAL A 396 -6.41 -12.30 -3.63
C VAL A 396 -7.43 -12.72 -2.58
N ARG A 397 -7.78 -11.83 -1.64
CA ARG A 397 -8.84 -12.09 -0.66
C ARG A 397 -10.16 -12.39 -1.37
N ASN A 398 -10.59 -11.57 -2.33
CA ASN A 398 -11.85 -11.79 -3.05
C ASN A 398 -11.87 -13.12 -3.81
N SER A 399 -10.74 -13.50 -4.42
CA SER A 399 -10.59 -14.82 -5.04
C SER A 399 -10.76 -15.95 -4.02
N ILE A 400 -10.24 -15.83 -2.79
CA ILE A 400 -10.44 -16.86 -1.75
C ILE A 400 -11.86 -16.82 -1.20
N ASP A 401 -12.39 -15.66 -0.82
CA ASP A 401 -13.69 -15.50 -0.14
C ASP A 401 -14.86 -15.85 -1.07
N HIS A 402 -14.87 -15.28 -2.27
CA HIS A 402 -16.01 -15.33 -3.19
C HIS A 402 -15.73 -16.10 -4.48
N GLY A 403 -14.47 -16.11 -4.96
CA GLY A 403 -14.11 -16.81 -6.19
C GLY A 403 -14.09 -18.33 -6.03
N LEU A 404 -13.30 -18.83 -5.09
CA LEU A 404 -13.08 -20.26 -4.86
C LEU A 404 -14.24 -20.90 -4.11
N GLU A 405 -14.71 -22.02 -4.63
CA GLU A 405 -15.78 -22.84 -4.04
C GLU A 405 -15.22 -23.74 -2.93
N MET A 406 -16.09 -24.28 -2.06
CA MET A 406 -15.68 -25.26 -1.06
C MET A 406 -15.19 -26.57 -1.72
N PRO A 407 -14.26 -27.32 -1.10
CA PRO A 407 -13.70 -28.54 -1.70
C PRO A 407 -14.76 -29.55 -2.16
N GLU A 408 -15.85 -29.70 -1.41
CA GLU A 408 -16.97 -30.58 -1.76
C GLU A 408 -17.72 -30.13 -3.03
N VAL A 409 -17.96 -28.82 -3.16
CA VAL A 409 -18.61 -28.21 -4.33
C VAL A 409 -17.72 -28.34 -5.56
N ARG A 410 -16.41 -28.13 -5.39
CA ARG A 410 -15.42 -28.33 -6.47
C ARG A 410 -15.39 -29.77 -6.96
N ARG A 411 -15.38 -30.74 -6.04
CA ARG A 411 -15.44 -32.17 -6.36
C ARG A 411 -16.73 -32.51 -7.12
N ALA A 412 -17.87 -31.97 -6.71
CA ALA A 412 -19.16 -32.16 -7.38
C ALA A 412 -19.18 -31.54 -8.80
N ALA A 413 -18.47 -30.43 -9.01
CA ALA A 413 -18.28 -29.78 -10.30
C ALA A 413 -17.19 -30.44 -11.18
N GLY A 414 -16.52 -31.50 -10.70
CA GLY A 414 -15.44 -32.19 -11.43
C GLY A 414 -14.11 -31.43 -11.45
N LYS A 415 -13.92 -30.47 -10.54
CA LYS A 415 -12.67 -29.71 -10.38
C LYS A 415 -11.79 -30.33 -9.30
N ASP A 416 -10.50 -29.95 -9.30
CA ASP A 416 -9.57 -30.27 -8.21
C ASP A 416 -10.09 -29.69 -6.89
N GLU A 417 -10.00 -30.45 -5.79
CA GLU A 417 -10.42 -30.02 -4.45
C GLU A 417 -9.62 -28.81 -3.96
N THR A 418 -8.36 -28.70 -4.38
CA THR A 418 -7.50 -27.55 -4.16
C THR A 418 -7.73 -26.51 -5.26
N GLY A 419 -8.26 -25.35 -4.90
CA GLY A 419 -8.36 -24.20 -5.78
C GLY A 419 -6.99 -23.59 -6.07
N THR A 420 -6.80 -23.03 -7.26
CA THR A 420 -5.54 -22.38 -7.65
C THR A 420 -5.74 -20.89 -7.84
N ILE A 421 -4.94 -20.08 -7.15
CA ILE A 421 -4.81 -18.64 -7.39
C ILE A 421 -3.45 -18.40 -8.04
N THR A 422 -3.45 -17.73 -9.19
CA THR A 422 -2.24 -17.37 -9.93
C THR A 422 -2.02 -15.86 -9.84
N LEU A 423 -0.88 -15.45 -9.30
CA LEU A 423 -0.35 -14.09 -9.43
C LEU A 423 0.73 -14.10 -10.50
N ALA A 424 0.55 -13.33 -11.56
CA ALA A 424 1.53 -13.21 -12.64
C ALA A 424 1.92 -11.75 -12.86
N ALA A 425 3.19 -11.51 -13.14
CA ALA A 425 3.69 -10.22 -13.58
C ALA A 425 4.45 -10.38 -14.90
N SER A 426 4.27 -9.43 -15.82
CA SER A 426 5.02 -9.40 -17.08
C SER A 426 5.16 -7.98 -17.61
N HIS A 427 6.18 -7.74 -18.42
CA HIS A 427 6.38 -6.47 -19.12
C HIS A 427 5.78 -6.58 -20.53
N GLN A 428 4.82 -5.71 -20.87
CA GLN A 428 4.18 -5.65 -22.19
C GLN A 428 4.05 -4.20 -22.68
N GLY A 429 4.72 -3.86 -23.79
CA GLY A 429 4.47 -2.63 -24.53
C GLY A 429 4.63 -1.32 -23.75
N GLY A 430 5.62 -1.22 -22.86
CA GLY A 430 5.79 -0.02 -22.03
C GLY A 430 4.94 -0.01 -20.74
N HIS A 431 4.24 -1.11 -20.46
CA HIS A 431 3.47 -1.30 -19.23
C HIS A 431 3.90 -2.55 -18.47
N ILE A 432 3.82 -2.49 -17.15
CA ILE A 432 3.83 -3.68 -16.30
C ILE A 432 2.40 -4.20 -16.21
N VAL A 433 2.20 -5.44 -16.64
CA VAL A 433 0.92 -6.15 -16.56
C VAL A 433 0.98 -7.11 -15.38
N ILE A 434 0.18 -6.82 -14.36
CA ILE A 434 -0.02 -7.69 -13.20
C ILE A 434 -1.37 -8.37 -13.35
N GLU A 435 -1.39 -9.68 -13.22
CA GLU A 435 -2.57 -10.52 -13.36
C GLU A 435 -2.84 -11.27 -12.05
N VAL A 436 -4.09 -11.23 -11.60
CA VAL A 436 -4.60 -12.07 -10.52
C VAL A 436 -5.71 -12.95 -11.10
N SER A 437 -5.49 -14.26 -11.16
CA SER A 437 -6.45 -15.23 -11.71
C SER A 437 -6.78 -16.30 -10.68
N ASP A 438 -8.04 -16.73 -10.65
CA ASP A 438 -8.50 -17.91 -9.92
C ASP A 438 -9.20 -18.91 -10.84
N ASP A 439 -9.30 -20.16 -10.42
CA ASP A 439 -10.04 -21.24 -11.09
C ASP A 439 -11.41 -21.51 -10.43
N GLY A 440 -12.00 -20.47 -9.85
CA GLY A 440 -13.22 -20.50 -9.06
C GLY A 440 -14.52 -20.66 -9.86
N ALA A 441 -15.63 -20.26 -9.24
CA ALA A 441 -16.95 -20.30 -9.86
C ALA A 441 -17.13 -19.25 -10.97
N GLY A 442 -16.27 -18.23 -11.03
CA GLY A 442 -16.46 -17.07 -11.87
C GLY A 442 -17.59 -16.16 -11.38
N LEU A 443 -17.84 -15.08 -12.11
CA LEU A 443 -18.86 -14.09 -11.78
C LEU A 443 -20.24 -14.49 -12.30
N ASN A 444 -21.26 -14.26 -11.48
CA ASN A 444 -22.64 -14.51 -11.87
C ASN A 444 -23.24 -13.27 -12.57
N ARG A 445 -23.31 -13.35 -13.90
CA ARG A 445 -23.84 -12.30 -14.78
C ARG A 445 -25.26 -11.85 -14.40
N GLU A 446 -26.16 -12.81 -14.16
CA GLU A 446 -27.57 -12.52 -13.87
C GLU A 446 -27.72 -11.79 -12.53
N ARG A 447 -26.97 -12.21 -11.50
CA ARG A 447 -26.96 -11.53 -10.19
C ARG A 447 -26.44 -10.10 -10.28
N ILE A 448 -25.39 -9.87 -11.07
CA ILE A 448 -24.82 -8.52 -11.25
C ILE A 448 -25.84 -7.61 -11.93
N LEU A 449 -26.50 -8.07 -12.99
CA LEU A 449 -27.54 -7.30 -13.69
C LEU A 449 -28.77 -7.03 -12.81
N ALA A 450 -29.22 -8.03 -12.05
CA ALA A 450 -30.34 -7.86 -11.11
C ALA A 450 -30.02 -6.80 -10.06
N LYS A 451 -28.81 -6.83 -9.48
CA LYS A 451 -28.36 -5.88 -8.45
C LYS A 451 -28.08 -4.48 -9.02
N ALA A 452 -27.64 -4.39 -10.27
CA ALA A 452 -27.51 -3.12 -10.99
C ALA A 452 -28.88 -2.47 -11.22
N THR A 453 -29.88 -3.27 -11.60
CA THR A 453 -31.26 -2.82 -11.81
C THR A 453 -31.90 -2.34 -10.50
N GLU A 454 -31.72 -3.10 -9.41
CA GLU A 454 -32.21 -2.71 -8.06
C GLU A 454 -31.65 -1.36 -7.60
N ARG A 455 -30.40 -1.06 -7.98
CA ARG A 455 -29.71 0.17 -7.61
C ARG A 455 -29.91 1.33 -8.59
N GLY A 456 -30.70 1.13 -9.65
CA GLY A 456 -30.96 2.16 -10.66
C GLY A 456 -29.73 2.52 -11.50
N LEU A 457 -28.76 1.62 -11.66
CA LEU A 457 -27.65 1.80 -12.58
C LEU A 457 -28.15 1.63 -14.02
N SER A 458 -27.81 2.55 -14.91
CA SER A 458 -28.16 2.47 -16.32
C SER A 458 -27.36 1.37 -17.01
N VAL A 459 -28.04 0.34 -17.50
CA VAL A 459 -27.42 -0.77 -18.24
C VAL A 459 -28.01 -0.79 -19.65
N PRO A 460 -27.18 -0.91 -20.72
CA PRO A 460 -27.68 -1.08 -22.08
C PRO A 460 -28.61 -2.30 -22.22
N ASP A 461 -29.53 -2.28 -23.20
CA ASP A 461 -30.48 -3.39 -23.43
C ASP A 461 -29.79 -4.74 -23.71
N ASN A 462 -28.57 -4.72 -24.26
CA ASN A 462 -27.77 -5.91 -24.50
C ASN A 462 -26.29 -5.66 -24.14
N PRO A 463 -25.93 -5.69 -22.85
CA PRO A 463 -24.59 -5.35 -22.41
C PRO A 463 -23.61 -6.47 -22.74
N THR A 464 -22.42 -6.11 -23.21
CA THR A 464 -21.31 -7.07 -23.37
C THR A 464 -20.85 -7.57 -22.00
N ASP A 465 -20.22 -8.73 -21.95
CA ASP A 465 -19.75 -9.27 -20.66
C ASP A 465 -18.76 -8.31 -19.97
N ALA A 466 -17.87 -7.67 -20.74
CA ALA A 466 -16.98 -6.64 -20.22
C ALA A 466 -17.74 -5.47 -19.56
N GLN A 467 -18.83 -4.99 -20.17
CA GLN A 467 -19.67 -3.94 -19.58
C GLN A 467 -20.37 -4.42 -18.31
N VAL A 468 -20.81 -5.68 -18.25
CA VAL A 468 -21.42 -6.24 -17.04
C VAL A 468 -20.40 -6.35 -15.91
N TRP A 469 -19.18 -6.82 -16.21
CA TRP A 469 -18.10 -6.91 -15.23
C TRP A 469 -17.66 -5.54 -14.72
N ASP A 470 -17.70 -4.51 -15.57
CA ASP A 470 -17.34 -3.14 -15.18
C ASP A 470 -18.24 -2.60 -14.05
N LEU A 471 -19.50 -3.03 -14.00
CA LEU A 471 -20.47 -2.64 -12.96
C LEU A 471 -19.99 -3.01 -11.54
N ILE A 472 -19.10 -4.00 -11.40
CA ILE A 472 -18.53 -4.40 -10.10
C ILE A 472 -17.71 -3.26 -9.48
N PHE A 473 -17.13 -2.39 -10.30
CA PHE A 473 -16.35 -1.25 -9.84
C PHE A 473 -17.20 -0.03 -9.53
N ALA A 474 -18.52 -0.09 -9.70
CA ALA A 474 -19.41 1.02 -9.37
C ALA A 474 -19.39 1.30 -7.86
N PRO A 475 -19.47 2.58 -7.42
CA PRO A 475 -19.40 2.94 -6.01
C PRO A 475 -20.40 2.19 -5.15
N GLY A 476 -19.90 1.55 -4.09
CA GLY A 476 -20.71 0.77 -3.16
C GLY A 476 -21.34 -0.50 -3.75
N PHE A 477 -21.02 -0.89 -4.99
CA PHE A 477 -21.51 -2.12 -5.60
C PHE A 477 -20.84 -3.32 -4.92
N SER A 478 -21.66 -4.18 -4.31
CA SER A 478 -21.22 -5.43 -3.72
C SER A 478 -22.29 -6.48 -3.96
N THR A 479 -21.88 -7.68 -4.37
CA THR A 479 -22.79 -8.80 -4.60
C THR A 479 -23.20 -9.50 -3.31
N ALA A 480 -22.59 -9.20 -2.15
CA ALA A 480 -22.97 -9.78 -0.87
C ALA A 480 -24.33 -9.27 -0.36
N ASP A 481 -25.15 -10.16 0.18
CA ASP A 481 -26.48 -9.86 0.75
C ASP A 481 -26.40 -9.43 2.23
N ALA A 482 -25.23 -9.60 2.87
CA ALA A 482 -24.93 -9.12 4.22
C ALA A 482 -23.53 -8.48 4.25
N VAL A 483 -23.37 -7.41 5.04
CA VAL A 483 -22.06 -6.85 5.37
C VAL A 483 -21.37 -7.86 6.28
N THR A 484 -20.36 -8.56 5.79
CA THR A 484 -19.54 -9.44 6.63
C THR A 484 -18.60 -8.59 7.48
N ASP A 485 -18.34 -8.98 8.73
CA ASP A 485 -17.42 -8.30 9.66
C ASP A 485 -16.00 -8.13 9.08
N LEU A 486 -15.64 -8.93 8.07
CA LEU A 486 -14.36 -8.87 7.36
C LEU A 486 -14.29 -7.78 6.26
N SER A 487 -15.45 -7.25 5.82
CA SER A 487 -15.59 -6.21 4.79
C SER A 487 -15.82 -4.80 5.35
N GLY A 488 -15.84 -4.64 6.68
CA GLY A 488 -16.20 -3.39 7.39
C GLY A 488 -15.28 -2.18 7.20
N ARG A 489 -14.29 -2.23 6.29
CA ARG A 489 -13.34 -1.11 6.04
C ARG A 489 -13.74 -0.17 4.91
N GLY A 490 -14.88 -0.38 4.28
CA GLY A 490 -15.29 0.43 3.12
C GLY A 490 -14.40 0.22 1.89
N VAL A 491 -13.75 -0.94 1.77
CA VAL A 491 -12.91 -1.29 0.62
C VAL A 491 -13.74 -2.17 -0.31
N GLY A 492 -14.40 -1.55 -1.28
CA GLY A 492 -15.02 -2.26 -2.40
C GLY A 492 -14.07 -2.33 -3.59
N MET A 493 -14.54 -2.94 -4.67
CA MET A 493 -13.78 -2.96 -5.93
C MET A 493 -13.63 -1.55 -6.52
N ASP A 494 -14.52 -0.62 -6.17
CA ASP A 494 -14.40 0.81 -6.47
C ASP A 494 -13.12 1.44 -5.89
N VAL A 495 -12.71 1.06 -4.67
CA VAL A 495 -11.46 1.52 -4.05
C VAL A 495 -10.25 0.95 -4.79
N VAL A 496 -10.30 -0.32 -5.19
CA VAL A 496 -9.22 -0.94 -5.99
C VAL A 496 -9.05 -0.22 -7.32
N ARG A 497 -10.14 0.07 -8.05
CA ARG A 497 -10.09 0.85 -9.30
C ARG A 497 -9.49 2.24 -9.07
N ARG A 498 -9.94 2.96 -8.04
CA ARG A 498 -9.44 4.30 -7.72
C ARG A 498 -7.96 4.29 -7.37
N ASN A 499 -7.50 3.30 -6.60
CA ASN A 499 -6.10 3.17 -6.24
C ASN A 499 -5.25 2.91 -7.49
N ILE A 500 -5.67 2.00 -8.38
CA ILE A 500 -4.96 1.70 -9.63
C ILE A 500 -4.94 2.91 -10.57
N GLN A 501 -6.06 3.63 -10.72
CA GLN A 501 -6.13 4.87 -11.50
C GLN A 501 -5.24 5.97 -10.92
N GLY A 502 -5.13 6.06 -9.59
CA GLY A 502 -4.21 6.97 -8.91
C GLY A 502 -2.73 6.67 -9.18
N LEU A 503 -2.41 5.47 -9.66
CA LEU A 503 -1.07 5.09 -10.16
C LEU A 503 -0.89 5.37 -11.65
N GLY A 504 -1.87 5.98 -12.33
CA GLY A 504 -1.89 6.12 -13.78
C GLY A 504 -2.14 4.80 -14.51
N GLY A 505 -2.65 3.79 -13.81
CA GLY A 505 -2.91 2.46 -14.35
C GLY A 505 -4.36 2.22 -14.74
N GLU A 506 -4.59 1.09 -15.39
CA GLU A 506 -5.91 0.59 -15.78
C GLU A 506 -6.16 -0.78 -15.14
N VAL A 507 -7.41 -1.07 -14.78
CA VAL A 507 -7.84 -2.39 -14.32
C VAL A 507 -8.96 -2.92 -15.21
N GLN A 508 -8.82 -4.15 -15.66
CA GLN A 508 -9.81 -4.87 -16.46
C GLN A 508 -10.13 -6.21 -15.80
N LEU A 509 -11.37 -6.67 -15.98
CA LEU A 509 -11.86 -7.91 -15.40
C LEU A 509 -12.44 -8.81 -16.49
N GLU A 510 -11.98 -10.05 -16.51
CA GLU A 510 -12.45 -11.13 -17.37
C GLU A 510 -12.97 -12.25 -16.47
N SER A 511 -14.15 -12.79 -16.72
CA SER A 511 -14.67 -13.90 -15.92
C SER A 511 -15.56 -14.81 -16.74
N ASN A 512 -15.39 -16.11 -16.52
CA ASN A 512 -16.16 -17.15 -17.19
C ASN A 512 -16.79 -18.05 -16.11
N SER A 513 -18.11 -18.18 -16.15
CA SER A 513 -18.84 -19.04 -15.21
C SER A 513 -18.30 -20.47 -15.22
N GLY A 514 -17.95 -20.98 -14.04
CA GLY A 514 -17.35 -22.29 -13.83
C GLY A 514 -15.87 -22.41 -14.15
N ARG A 515 -15.21 -21.38 -14.70
CA ARG A 515 -13.77 -21.38 -15.02
C ARG A 515 -12.95 -20.39 -14.19
N GLY A 516 -13.60 -19.52 -13.44
CA GLY A 516 -12.96 -18.56 -12.54
C GLY A 516 -12.92 -17.15 -13.09
N THR A 517 -12.18 -16.30 -12.40
CA THR A 517 -12.05 -14.87 -12.69
C THR A 517 -10.59 -14.49 -12.88
N ARG A 518 -10.34 -13.55 -13.80
CA ARG A 518 -9.03 -13.01 -14.13
C ARG A 518 -9.10 -11.49 -14.11
N VAL A 519 -8.27 -10.88 -13.28
CA VAL A 519 -8.15 -9.42 -13.14
C VAL A 519 -6.80 -9.00 -13.69
N LEU A 520 -6.82 -8.11 -14.68
CA LEU A 520 -5.63 -7.57 -15.34
C LEU A 520 -5.43 -6.13 -14.90
N ILE A 521 -4.25 -5.82 -14.38
CA ILE A 521 -3.83 -4.48 -13.99
C ILE A 521 -2.69 -4.07 -14.92
N ARG A 522 -2.83 -2.93 -15.59
CA ARG A 522 -1.79 -2.33 -16.44
C ARG A 522 -1.26 -1.09 -15.74
N LEU A 523 0.02 -1.09 -15.38
CA LEU A 523 0.70 0.05 -14.76
C LEU A 523 1.74 0.62 -15.74
N PRO A 524 1.90 1.94 -15.85
CA PRO A 524 3.01 2.54 -16.58
C PRO A 524 4.35 2.24 -15.88
N LEU A 525 5.44 2.16 -16.65
CA LEU A 525 6.79 1.86 -16.14
C LEU A 525 7.45 3.01 -15.38
N THR A 526 6.91 4.23 -15.42
CA THR A 526 7.68 5.45 -15.10
C THR A 526 6.87 6.50 -14.32
N LEU A 527 7.54 7.60 -13.95
CA LEU A 527 6.93 8.88 -13.53
C LEU A 527 5.59 9.10 -14.24
N ALA A 528 4.57 9.58 -13.53
CA ALA A 528 3.23 9.82 -14.09
C ALA A 528 3.30 10.82 -15.26
N ILE A 529 3.52 10.32 -16.47
CA ILE A 529 3.38 11.04 -17.74
C ILE A 529 1.94 10.86 -18.18
N LEU A 530 1.30 11.95 -18.55
CA LEU A 530 -0.10 11.99 -18.95
C LEU A 530 -0.21 12.63 -20.32
N ASP A 531 -0.92 11.97 -21.24
CA ASP A 531 -1.30 12.58 -22.52
C ASP A 531 -2.40 13.61 -22.27
N GLY A 532 -2.08 14.86 -22.54
CA GLY A 532 -2.93 16.01 -22.21
C GLY A 532 -3.33 16.81 -23.45
N MET A 533 -4.61 17.18 -23.52
CA MET A 533 -5.08 18.24 -24.41
C MET A 533 -4.97 19.58 -23.70
N THR A 534 -4.16 20.47 -24.26
CA THR A 534 -3.91 21.82 -23.73
C THR A 534 -5.01 22.76 -24.21
N VAL A 535 -5.71 23.38 -23.27
CA VAL A 535 -6.79 24.33 -23.52
C VAL A 535 -6.51 25.66 -22.84
N SER A 536 -6.97 26.74 -23.45
CA SER A 536 -6.97 28.08 -22.87
C SER A 536 -8.34 28.39 -22.28
N VAL A 537 -8.38 28.99 -21.10
CA VAL A 537 -9.60 29.44 -20.41
C VAL A 537 -9.31 30.78 -19.73
N ALA A 538 -9.95 31.85 -20.20
CA ALA A 538 -9.74 33.23 -19.73
C ALA A 538 -8.25 33.67 -19.74
N GLY A 539 -7.47 33.15 -20.69
CA GLY A 539 -6.03 33.40 -20.80
C GLY A 539 -5.13 32.49 -19.94
N GLU A 540 -5.73 31.63 -19.09
CA GLU A 540 -5.02 30.62 -18.31
C GLU A 540 -4.94 29.29 -19.07
N THR A 541 -3.82 28.58 -18.91
CA THR A 541 -3.60 27.29 -19.58
C THR A 541 -3.95 26.12 -18.66
N LEU A 542 -4.84 25.25 -19.12
CA LEU A 542 -5.25 24.02 -18.44
C LEU A 542 -4.94 22.79 -19.30
N ILE A 543 -4.74 21.65 -18.65
CA ILE A 543 -4.57 20.35 -19.30
C ILE A 543 -5.80 19.48 -19.02
N LEU A 544 -6.46 19.02 -20.09
CA LEU A 544 -7.50 18.01 -20.04
C LEU A 544 -6.88 16.64 -20.35
N PRO A 545 -6.98 15.62 -19.48
CA PRO A 545 -6.47 14.31 -19.82
C PRO A 545 -7.17 13.73 -21.04
N LEU A 546 -6.39 13.34 -22.05
CA LEU A 546 -6.92 12.91 -23.34
C LEU A 546 -7.78 11.63 -23.23
N ALA A 547 -7.51 10.80 -22.22
CA ALA A 547 -8.29 9.60 -21.92
C ALA A 547 -9.78 9.86 -21.64
N TYR A 548 -10.13 11.08 -21.20
CA TYR A 548 -11.52 11.47 -20.95
C TYR A 548 -12.13 12.29 -22.10
N VAL A 549 -11.35 12.66 -23.12
CA VAL A 549 -11.80 13.53 -24.22
C VAL A 549 -12.39 12.67 -25.33
N LEU A 550 -13.67 12.92 -25.67
CA LEU A 550 -14.35 12.24 -26.78
C LEU A 550 -14.19 13.00 -28.09
N GLU A 551 -14.62 14.26 -28.10
CA GLU A 551 -14.54 15.14 -29.27
C GLU A 551 -14.54 16.60 -28.85
N ALA A 552 -14.02 17.48 -29.70
CA ALA A 552 -14.14 18.92 -29.52
C ALA A 552 -14.89 19.53 -30.71
N LEU A 553 -15.79 20.45 -30.43
CA LEU A 553 -16.69 21.03 -31.42
C LEU A 553 -17.03 22.47 -31.09
N GLN A 554 -17.41 23.22 -32.11
CA GLN A 554 -17.89 24.58 -31.97
C GLN A 554 -19.43 24.58 -32.05
N PRO A 555 -20.15 24.77 -30.93
CA PRO A 555 -21.61 24.75 -30.91
C PRO A 555 -22.21 25.92 -31.70
N GLN A 556 -23.25 25.62 -32.49
CA GLN A 556 -24.12 26.65 -33.05
C GLN A 556 -25.05 27.20 -31.95
N PRO A 557 -25.51 28.46 -32.04
CA PRO A 557 -26.44 29.04 -31.06
C PRO A 557 -27.70 28.21 -30.84
N ASP A 558 -28.21 27.55 -31.90
CA ASP A 558 -29.42 26.72 -31.86
C ASP A 558 -29.23 25.37 -31.15
N ASP A 559 -27.98 24.91 -30.99
CA ASP A 559 -27.65 23.68 -30.30
C ASP A 559 -27.56 23.87 -28.77
N ILE A 560 -27.45 25.12 -28.30
CA ILE A 560 -27.43 25.47 -26.89
C ILE A 560 -28.84 25.82 -26.42
N ARG A 561 -29.33 25.11 -25.41
CA ARG A 561 -30.61 25.42 -24.75
C ARG A 561 -30.39 25.74 -23.28
N SER A 562 -31.14 26.72 -22.78
CA SER A 562 -31.18 27.00 -21.34
C SER A 562 -32.43 26.36 -20.75
N MET A 563 -32.25 25.50 -19.74
CA MET A 563 -33.37 24.90 -19.01
C MET A 563 -33.64 25.67 -17.72
N ALA A 564 -34.91 25.90 -17.39
CA ALA A 564 -35.30 26.72 -16.24
C ALA A 564 -34.87 26.06 -14.92
N GLY A 565 -33.82 26.60 -14.28
CA GLY A 565 -33.27 26.09 -13.02
C GLY A 565 -32.15 25.05 -13.15
N GLU A 566 -31.83 24.60 -14.36
CA GLU A 566 -30.99 23.41 -14.60
C GLU A 566 -29.73 23.70 -15.47
N GLY A 567 -29.45 24.97 -15.75
CA GLY A 567 -28.25 25.40 -16.47
C GLY A 567 -28.37 25.35 -18.00
N ARG A 568 -27.23 25.46 -18.69
CA ARG A 568 -27.14 25.37 -20.17
C ARG A 568 -26.88 23.92 -20.57
N VAL A 569 -27.55 23.45 -21.61
CA VAL A 569 -27.32 22.14 -22.21
C VAL A 569 -26.98 22.29 -23.70
N LEU A 570 -26.11 21.41 -24.18
CA LEU A 570 -25.69 21.31 -25.57
C LEU A 570 -26.28 20.05 -26.19
N ARG A 571 -26.90 20.19 -27.36
CA ARG A 571 -27.38 19.05 -28.14
C ARG A 571 -26.26 18.51 -29.04
N VAL A 572 -25.75 17.31 -28.75
CA VAL A 572 -24.74 16.62 -29.56
C VAL A 572 -25.33 15.30 -30.08
N ARG A 573 -25.43 15.14 -31.41
CA ARG A 573 -25.95 13.92 -32.08
C ARG A 573 -27.32 13.42 -31.54
N GLY A 574 -28.16 14.34 -31.06
CA GLY A 574 -29.50 14.03 -30.52
C GLY A 574 -29.55 13.80 -29.01
N GLU A 575 -28.40 13.79 -28.32
CA GLU A 575 -28.27 13.71 -26.86
C GLU A 575 -28.10 15.13 -26.28
N TYR A 576 -28.67 15.42 -25.10
CA TYR A 576 -28.49 16.70 -24.40
C TYR A 576 -27.45 16.56 -23.29
N LEU A 577 -26.35 17.29 -23.41
CA LEU A 577 -25.23 17.26 -22.48
C LEU A 577 -25.19 18.55 -21.65
N PRO A 578 -24.99 18.51 -20.32
CA PRO A 578 -24.82 19.72 -19.52
C PRO A 578 -23.54 20.44 -19.91
N ILE A 579 -23.62 21.76 -20.11
CA ILE A 579 -22.48 22.63 -20.39
C ILE A 579 -21.95 23.17 -19.06
N LEU A 580 -20.68 22.90 -18.78
CA LEU A 580 -19.92 23.47 -17.68
C LEU A 580 -18.89 24.46 -18.23
N SER A 581 -18.95 25.71 -17.78
CA SER A 581 -17.90 26.68 -18.09
C SER A 581 -16.72 26.50 -17.14
N LEU A 582 -15.54 26.16 -17.68
CA LEU A 582 -14.33 26.04 -16.86
C LEU A 582 -13.95 27.38 -16.25
N SER A 583 -14.20 28.49 -16.96
CA SER A 583 -13.94 29.83 -16.41
C SER A 583 -14.81 30.13 -15.19
N ASP A 584 -16.13 29.86 -15.28
CA ASP A 584 -17.04 30.07 -14.15
C ASP A 584 -16.72 29.09 -12.99
N SER A 585 -16.33 27.84 -13.30
CA SER A 585 -16.01 26.80 -12.31
C SER A 585 -14.76 27.13 -11.48
N TYR A 586 -13.73 27.70 -12.10
CA TYR A 586 -12.48 28.07 -11.43
C TYR A 586 -12.41 29.54 -11.01
N GLY A 587 -13.43 30.34 -11.36
CA GLY A 587 -13.51 31.74 -10.97
C GLY A 587 -12.58 32.67 -11.74
N TYR A 588 -12.20 32.33 -12.97
CA TYR A 588 -11.31 33.15 -13.81
C TYR A 588 -12.00 34.39 -14.41
N GLY A 589 -13.34 34.43 -14.38
CA GLY A 589 -14.13 35.55 -14.89
C GLY A 589 -14.42 35.43 -16.38
N ARG A 590 -15.49 36.08 -16.85
CA ARG A 590 -15.94 35.95 -18.25
C ARG A 590 -15.07 36.77 -19.19
N THR A 591 -14.48 36.09 -20.17
CA THR A 591 -13.95 36.68 -21.39
C THR A 591 -15.09 36.97 -22.35
N GLU A 592 -15.16 38.19 -22.89
CA GLU A 592 -16.08 38.55 -23.99
C GLU A 592 -15.56 37.96 -25.32
N GLN A 593 -15.49 36.64 -25.44
CA GLN A 593 -15.15 35.99 -26.72
C GLN A 593 -16.41 35.59 -27.51
N ALA A 594 -16.28 35.71 -28.83
CA ALA A 594 -17.40 35.74 -29.77
C ALA A 594 -17.95 34.37 -30.16
N GLU A 595 -17.25 33.26 -29.89
CA GLU A 595 -17.71 31.91 -30.23
C GLU A 595 -17.18 30.88 -29.20
N PRO A 596 -18.03 30.28 -28.34
CA PRO A 596 -17.58 29.33 -27.34
C PRO A 596 -17.13 28.03 -28.01
N LEU A 597 -15.98 27.49 -27.62
CA LEU A 597 -15.52 26.16 -28.03
C LEU A 597 -15.88 25.16 -26.92
N VAL A 598 -16.30 23.95 -27.31
CA VAL A 598 -16.72 22.93 -26.34
C VAL A 598 -15.92 21.65 -26.53
N VAL A 599 -15.38 21.14 -25.43
CA VAL A 599 -14.76 19.81 -25.37
C VAL A 599 -15.73 18.86 -24.68
N VAL A 600 -16.20 17.85 -25.39
CA VAL A 600 -17.04 16.78 -24.83
C VAL A 600 -16.13 15.77 -24.14
N VAL A 601 -16.38 15.57 -22.85
CA VAL A 601 -15.63 14.63 -22.01
C VAL A 601 -16.57 13.62 -21.37
N GLU A 602 -16.06 12.42 -21.10
CA GLU A 602 -16.79 11.34 -20.44
C GLU A 602 -16.00 10.82 -19.25
N ALA A 603 -16.64 10.78 -18.08
CA ALA A 603 -16.10 10.11 -16.90
C ALA A 603 -17.24 9.49 -16.09
N ASP A 604 -16.98 8.37 -15.40
CA ASP A 604 -17.98 7.63 -14.61
C ASP A 604 -19.29 7.32 -15.40
N GLY A 605 -19.18 7.12 -16.73
CA GLY A 605 -20.30 6.84 -17.64
C GLY A 605 -21.23 8.04 -17.93
N GLN A 606 -20.85 9.25 -17.49
CA GLN A 606 -21.58 10.48 -17.77
C GLN A 606 -20.78 11.39 -18.69
N LYS A 607 -21.46 11.95 -19.69
CA LYS A 607 -20.88 12.90 -20.64
C LYS A 607 -21.22 14.32 -20.24
N ILE A 608 -20.23 15.20 -20.28
CA ILE A 608 -20.39 16.64 -20.03
C ILE A 608 -19.68 17.43 -21.11
N ALA A 609 -20.15 18.65 -21.35
CA ALA A 609 -19.59 19.58 -22.31
C ALA A 609 -18.80 20.67 -21.56
N LEU A 610 -17.48 20.71 -21.71
CA LEU A 610 -16.62 21.74 -21.11
C LEU A 610 -16.46 22.92 -22.07
N GLU A 611 -16.94 24.09 -21.67
CA GLU A 611 -16.73 25.33 -22.44
C GLU A 611 -15.32 25.89 -22.15
N VAL A 612 -14.57 26.11 -23.23
CA VAL A 612 -13.18 26.59 -23.26
C VAL A 612 -13.05 27.71 -24.29
N ASP A 613 -11.98 28.50 -24.19
CA ASP A 613 -11.73 29.62 -25.11
C ASP A 613 -11.02 29.12 -26.38
N GLU A 614 -10.00 28.26 -26.22
CA GLU A 614 -9.16 27.80 -27.33
C GLU A 614 -8.58 26.40 -27.08
N LEU A 615 -8.40 25.61 -28.14
CA LEU A 615 -7.58 24.40 -28.16
C LEU A 615 -6.16 24.75 -28.62
N VAL A 616 -5.20 24.67 -27.69
CA VAL A 616 -3.80 24.98 -27.98
C VAL A 616 -3.11 23.81 -28.69
N GLY A 617 -3.39 22.57 -28.27
CA GLY A 617 -2.82 21.37 -28.88
C GLY A 617 -2.77 20.15 -27.95
N GLN A 618 -2.03 19.13 -28.37
CA GLN A 618 -1.81 17.90 -27.60
C GLN A 618 -0.32 17.78 -27.24
N GLN A 619 -0.03 17.41 -26.00
CA GLN A 619 1.35 17.17 -25.54
C GLN A 619 1.38 16.19 -24.38
N GLN A 620 2.48 15.47 -24.24
CA GLN A 620 2.74 14.63 -23.08
C GLN A 620 3.27 15.50 -21.95
N VAL A 621 2.65 15.42 -20.77
CA VAL A 621 3.00 16.25 -19.63
C VAL A 621 3.40 15.40 -18.44
N VAL A 622 4.42 15.84 -17.71
CA VAL A 622 4.83 15.19 -16.45
C VAL A 622 3.93 15.71 -15.34
N VAL A 623 3.19 14.82 -14.69
CA VAL A 623 2.30 15.14 -13.57
C VAL A 623 3.15 15.36 -12.32
N LYS A 624 3.07 16.55 -11.75
CA LYS A 624 3.61 16.88 -10.43
C LYS A 624 2.47 16.96 -9.42
N ASN A 625 2.66 16.32 -8.27
CA ASN A 625 1.72 16.42 -7.17
C ASN A 625 1.81 17.83 -6.55
N ILE A 626 0.66 18.49 -6.41
CA ILE A 626 0.54 19.84 -5.84
C ILE A 626 0.27 19.79 -4.32
N GLU A 627 -0.13 18.64 -3.79
CA GLU A 627 -0.69 18.47 -2.44
C GLU A 627 0.33 18.69 -1.31
N ASN A 628 1.63 18.52 -1.57
CA ASN A 628 2.66 18.76 -0.54
C ASN A 628 2.77 20.24 -0.14
N ASN A 629 2.31 21.15 -1.00
CA ASN A 629 2.50 22.59 -0.84
C ASN A 629 1.17 23.36 -0.82
N TYR A 630 0.09 22.78 -1.34
CA TYR A 630 -1.19 23.45 -1.51
C TYR A 630 -2.34 22.56 -1.04
N ARG A 631 -3.43 23.20 -0.59
CA ARG A 631 -4.67 22.49 -0.25
C ARG A 631 -5.29 21.89 -1.51
N ARG A 632 -5.93 20.73 -1.35
CA ARG A 632 -6.66 20.06 -2.44
C ARG A 632 -7.69 21.01 -3.05
N ILE A 633 -7.51 21.30 -4.34
CA ILE A 633 -8.42 22.15 -5.13
C ILE A 633 -9.42 21.22 -5.81
N GLY A 634 -10.72 21.42 -5.57
CA GLY A 634 -11.75 20.65 -6.24
C GLY A 634 -11.69 20.87 -7.76
N GLY A 635 -11.73 19.78 -8.54
CA GLY A 635 -11.64 19.82 -10.00
C GLY A 635 -10.23 19.79 -10.56
N ILE A 636 -9.16 19.72 -9.73
CA ILE A 636 -7.77 19.62 -10.18
C ILE A 636 -7.13 18.32 -9.67
N SER A 637 -6.47 17.57 -10.55
CA SER A 637 -5.80 16.30 -10.24
C SER A 637 -4.28 16.42 -10.05
N GLY A 638 -3.68 17.49 -10.58
CA GLY A 638 -2.24 17.73 -10.51
C GLY A 638 -1.84 18.99 -11.25
N ALA A 639 -0.53 19.26 -11.32
CA ALA A 639 0.02 20.33 -12.15
C ALA A 639 1.13 19.80 -13.04
N THR A 640 1.46 20.55 -14.07
CA THR A 640 2.62 20.32 -14.90
C THR A 640 3.32 21.64 -15.22
N ILE A 641 4.56 21.55 -15.70
CA ILE A 641 5.34 22.70 -16.15
C ILE A 641 5.43 22.60 -17.66
N LEU A 642 4.90 23.61 -18.36
CA LEU A 642 4.90 23.69 -19.81
C LEU A 642 6.29 24.03 -20.36
N GLY A 643 6.48 23.85 -21.67
CA GLY A 643 7.70 24.24 -22.38
C GLY A 643 7.99 25.74 -22.39
N ASP A 644 7.17 26.60 -21.82
CA ASP A 644 7.52 28.01 -21.59
C ASP A 644 7.84 28.33 -20.11
N GLY A 645 7.88 27.28 -19.27
CA GLY A 645 8.10 27.39 -17.84
C GLY A 645 6.85 27.78 -17.04
N ARG A 646 5.70 28.03 -17.69
CA ARG A 646 4.44 28.28 -16.99
C ARG A 646 3.90 27.00 -16.37
N VAL A 647 3.26 27.15 -15.21
CA VAL A 647 2.56 26.04 -14.56
C VAL A 647 1.17 25.93 -15.16
N ALA A 648 0.80 24.74 -15.62
CA ALA A 648 -0.55 24.42 -16.06
C ALA A 648 -1.19 23.42 -15.10
N LEU A 649 -2.47 23.63 -14.79
CA LEU A 649 -3.21 22.72 -13.92
C LEU A 649 -3.87 21.61 -14.75
N ILE A 650 -3.85 20.39 -14.22
CA ILE A 650 -4.47 19.21 -14.82
C ILE A 650 -5.86 19.06 -14.24
N VAL A 651 -6.87 19.05 -15.10
CA VAL A 651 -8.28 19.00 -14.71
C VAL A 651 -8.67 17.59 -14.28
N ASP A 652 -9.29 17.46 -13.12
CA ASP A 652 -9.95 16.25 -12.61
C ASP A 652 -11.36 16.14 -13.21
N ILE A 653 -11.46 15.53 -14.38
CA ILE A 653 -12.74 15.36 -15.10
C ILE A 653 -13.75 14.55 -14.27
N GLY A 654 -13.31 13.47 -13.60
CA GLY A 654 -14.19 12.69 -12.73
C GLY A 654 -14.69 13.50 -11.53
N GLY A 655 -13.85 14.34 -10.95
CA GLY A 655 -14.24 15.31 -9.92
C GLY A 655 -15.28 16.33 -10.40
N LEU A 656 -15.10 16.86 -11.62
CA LEU A 656 -16.06 17.78 -12.23
C LEU A 656 -17.42 17.11 -12.47
N VAL A 657 -17.43 15.91 -13.06
CA VAL A 657 -18.65 15.12 -13.29
C VAL A 657 -19.39 14.85 -11.97
N ARG A 658 -18.69 14.45 -10.89
CA ARG A 658 -19.30 14.21 -9.58
C ARG A 658 -19.85 15.48 -8.90
N SER A 659 -19.29 16.64 -9.20
CA SER A 659 -19.75 17.91 -8.62
C SER A 659 -21.00 18.45 -9.31
N LEU A 660 -21.24 18.05 -10.56
CA LEU A 660 -22.48 18.30 -11.27
C LEU A 660 -23.61 17.45 -10.68
N LYS A 661 -24.46 18.07 -9.87
CA LYS A 661 -25.79 17.52 -9.54
C LYS A 661 -26.65 17.54 -10.80
N VAL A 662 -26.49 16.58 -11.70
CA VAL A 662 -27.42 16.37 -12.80
C VAL A 662 -28.62 15.60 -12.24
N PRO A 663 -29.85 16.15 -12.25
CA PRO A 663 -31.03 15.33 -12.02
C PRO A 663 -31.11 14.34 -13.18
N GLN A 664 -31.21 13.04 -12.88
CA GLN A 664 -31.57 12.05 -13.90
C GLN A 664 -32.83 12.55 -14.61
N ALA A 665 -32.74 12.74 -15.93
CA ALA A 665 -33.92 13.01 -16.74
C ALA A 665 -34.92 11.87 -16.49
N ALA A 666 -36.08 12.22 -15.95
CA ALA A 666 -37.17 11.29 -15.64
C ALA A 666 -37.82 10.72 -16.89
#